data_AF-A0A812KPU2-F1
#
_entry.id   AF-A0A812KPU2-F1
#
_cell.length_a   1.000
_cell.length_b   1.000
_cell.length_c   1.000
_cell.angle_alpha   90.00
_cell.angle_beta   90.00
_cell.angle_gamma   90.00
#
_symmetry.space_group_name_H-M   'P 1'
#
loop_
_entity.id
_entity.type
_entity.pdbx_description
1 polymer ?
#
loop_
_entity_poly.entity_id
_entity_poly.type
_entity_poly.pdbx_seq_one_letter_code
_entity_poly.pdbx_strand_id
1 'polypeptide(L)'
;MSARSRSRSREGKDAKNPLLETKGLPRFQSIDVKHVKPAMEAILKSMREDFKSLEAALPKTSKPDYEGVVESLEKLRHPLSYSWGVVSHLNNVKNSDALREVHQAVQPEVVKAEMELSQSRVVFDALGSLETSALPESRQRIVESALRDMRLSGVDLEGSAKEEFKTMRLRLAELGTSFGNNLLDSTKAFEMVLTELKDVEGLPTSALAAAAQSYNQAQGGKSEKKTEATSGSGPWRLTLDMPSYLPALKHLKSSELREKLYRAFISRASTGKMDNGPLITEILKLRKRASAFLGFKDYASESLAKKMAPDLEAVRKLTGDLFAVARPAAEKELQELQDFANKKGYDGKLQLWDVAYWTERLKQEKYAYDEEALRPYFSLPKVLKGMFGIASKLFGVDIAQDDNAAERWHPDVMFFKVQDAGKDIASFFLDPYARPGEKRGGAWMDDCLGRSKAVGTKPVAYLNCNGSPPVGTKPSLMTFSEAETLFHEFGHGLQHMLTHVEDGECAGINNVEWDAVELPSQFMANWLYHKPTVDSFAVHFETGEPLPSDVFEKIKGSRIFMAASMMLRQLQLGDLDMKLHSEFDPEGPDTFLNVQRRVADKYQILPPLEEDRFLCSFKHIFAGGYAAGYYSYKWAEVLSADAFAAFEEAGLEDEEALRSVGRRFRDTVLGCGGGRHPSKVYRDFRGKDATVDALLYEIGAALWCGHWDRACQLLLTSNRGASALAAASAAFAAREYAQGLEMLPTDRSCKGLRALAMHLLLKKDPLEALRRALPAVLWGKLLATVGRVCWNRAVAARLSELAHQPMLGDLVWDQNAGEPRPLSHQDLRTGQWQLSDLILPLPRPGEPLLQGGQRLAMEAELQELVPDEDAPADCFPLDVSKILPRVRRIVSIPSDLGWDVVESSGGGVVDCDLARLTARADGEPPSSAARSQTPPGLALRLRCTLPRAESAEARRSGRAVRTLTTDDYGVK
;
A
#
# COMPACT_ATOMS: atom_id res chain seq x y z
N MET A 1 44.88 -44.85 -31.06
CA MET A 1 44.66 -46.07 -30.24
C MET A 1 44.00 -45.59 -28.96
N SER A 2 42.69 -45.74 -28.71
CA SER A 2 41.84 -46.96 -28.70
C SER A 2 42.17 -47.93 -27.56
N ALA A 3 41.14 -48.59 -27.01
CA ALA A 3 41.16 -49.59 -25.94
C ALA A 3 41.36 -49.12 -24.47
N ARG A 4 40.54 -48.18 -23.98
CA ARG A 4 40.19 -48.13 -22.53
C ARG A 4 38.79 -47.58 -22.17
N SER A 5 37.87 -47.50 -23.14
CA SER A 5 36.43 -47.39 -22.84
C SER A 5 35.81 -48.80 -22.68
N ARG A 6 34.61 -48.89 -22.08
CA ARG A 6 33.87 -50.12 -21.70
C ARG A 6 34.34 -50.82 -20.42
N SER A 7 34.09 -50.17 -19.27
CA SER A 7 33.90 -50.89 -17.98
C SER A 7 32.99 -50.14 -17.00
N ARG A 8 33.09 -48.81 -16.89
CA ARG A 8 32.30 -47.93 -16.00
C ARG A 8 30.81 -47.75 -16.38
N SER A 9 30.17 -48.74 -17.02
CA SER A 9 28.78 -48.65 -17.49
C SER A 9 27.84 -49.64 -16.80
N ARG A 10 28.17 -50.10 -15.57
CA ARG A 10 27.36 -51.04 -14.78
C ARG A 10 27.29 -50.78 -13.27
N GLU A 11 27.62 -49.57 -12.82
CA GLU A 11 27.35 -49.09 -11.44
C GLU A 11 26.11 -48.17 -11.42
N GLY A 12 25.12 -48.48 -12.26
CA GLY A 12 23.86 -47.76 -12.40
C GLY A 12 22.71 -48.42 -11.66
N LYS A 13 22.87 -48.68 -10.36
CA LYS A 13 21.79 -49.09 -9.46
C LYS A 13 21.83 -48.27 -8.18
N ASP A 14 20.63 -47.91 -7.71
CA ASP A 14 20.33 -47.44 -6.37
C ASP A 14 21.04 -46.15 -5.92
N ALA A 15 21.04 -45.14 -6.81
CA ALA A 15 21.02 -43.75 -6.37
C ALA A 15 19.71 -43.49 -5.61
N LYS A 16 19.79 -43.49 -4.27
CA LYS A 16 18.64 -43.32 -3.37
C LYS A 16 17.88 -42.03 -3.67
N ASN A 17 16.56 -42.11 -3.77
CA ASN A 17 15.70 -40.97 -4.12
C ASN A 17 15.76 -39.88 -3.03
N PRO A 18 16.16 -38.62 -3.36
CA PRO A 18 16.36 -37.56 -2.36
C PRO A 18 15.05 -37.09 -1.70
N LEU A 19 13.90 -37.27 -2.36
CA LEU A 19 12.58 -36.99 -1.77
C LEU A 19 12.16 -38.06 -0.73
N LEU A 20 13.00 -39.05 -0.45
CA LEU A 20 12.87 -39.97 0.69
C LEU A 20 13.87 -39.63 1.82
N GLU A 21 14.61 -38.52 1.72
CA GLU A 21 15.56 -38.05 2.74
C GLU A 21 14.98 -36.86 3.52
N THR A 22 14.01 -37.16 4.38
CA THR A 22 13.17 -36.19 5.13
C THR A 22 13.82 -35.65 6.41
N LYS A 23 15.16 -35.58 6.45
CA LYS A 23 15.96 -35.11 7.59
C LYS A 23 16.95 -34.04 7.16
N GLY A 24 16.93 -32.90 7.85
CA GLY A 24 17.76 -31.74 7.52
C GLY A 24 17.08 -30.83 6.51
N LEU A 25 17.87 -30.12 5.70
CA LEU A 25 17.36 -29.20 4.68
C LEU A 25 17.11 -29.92 3.34
N PRO A 26 16.14 -29.49 2.53
CA PRO A 26 15.86 -30.09 1.23
C PRO A 26 17.04 -30.06 0.26
N ARG A 27 17.26 -31.21 -0.40
CA ARG A 27 18.37 -31.42 -1.33
C ARG A 27 18.04 -30.99 -2.76
N PHE A 28 17.82 -29.69 -2.93
CA PHE A 28 17.28 -29.08 -4.16
C PHE A 28 18.09 -29.32 -5.44
N GLN A 29 19.41 -29.47 -5.38
CA GLN A 29 20.25 -29.74 -6.56
C GLN A 29 20.20 -31.22 -6.96
N SER A 30 19.79 -32.09 -6.03
CA SER A 30 19.65 -33.52 -6.21
C SER A 30 18.28 -33.94 -6.80
N ILE A 31 17.28 -33.04 -6.81
CA ILE A 31 15.88 -33.36 -7.15
C ILE A 31 15.59 -33.13 -8.65
N ASP A 32 15.30 -34.23 -9.36
CA ASP A 32 14.76 -34.26 -10.72
C ASP A 32 13.25 -34.54 -10.71
N VAL A 33 12.53 -34.11 -11.77
CA VAL A 33 11.11 -34.46 -12.00
C VAL A 33 10.85 -35.97 -11.91
N LYS A 34 11.79 -36.79 -12.41
CA LYS A 34 11.73 -38.27 -12.37
C LYS A 34 11.69 -38.86 -10.95
N HIS A 35 12.09 -38.09 -9.92
CA HIS A 35 12.09 -38.52 -8.52
C HIS A 35 10.72 -38.34 -7.85
N VAL A 36 9.88 -37.42 -8.35
CA VAL A 36 8.65 -36.98 -7.69
C VAL A 36 7.64 -38.11 -7.52
N LYS A 37 7.15 -38.68 -8.62
CA LYS A 37 6.12 -39.73 -8.58
C LYS A 37 6.56 -40.96 -7.76
N PRO A 38 7.74 -41.57 -7.98
CA PRO A 38 8.18 -42.72 -7.18
C PRO A 38 8.37 -42.44 -5.69
N ALA A 39 8.76 -41.21 -5.31
CA ALA A 39 8.86 -40.84 -3.90
C ALA A 39 7.48 -40.70 -3.26
N MET A 40 6.55 -40.03 -3.95
CA MET A 40 5.19 -39.82 -3.47
C MET A 40 4.40 -41.12 -3.37
N GLU A 41 4.52 -42.03 -4.34
CA GLU A 41 3.95 -43.39 -4.26
C GLU A 41 4.48 -44.17 -3.05
N ALA A 42 5.78 -44.08 -2.74
CA ALA A 42 6.37 -44.75 -1.58
C ALA A 42 5.95 -44.12 -0.24
N ILE A 43 5.94 -42.79 -0.15
CA ILE A 43 5.54 -42.05 1.07
C ILE A 43 4.06 -42.24 1.37
N LEU A 44 3.18 -42.08 0.38
CA LEU A 44 1.74 -42.28 0.56
C LEU A 44 1.42 -43.73 0.90
N LYS A 45 2.21 -44.70 0.42
CA LYS A 45 2.10 -46.10 0.85
C LYS A 45 2.47 -46.24 2.34
N SER A 46 3.66 -45.79 2.76
CA SER A 46 4.09 -45.91 4.17
C SER A 46 3.09 -45.25 5.09
N MET A 47 2.73 -43.98 4.82
CA MET A 47 1.79 -43.21 5.64
C MET A 47 0.45 -43.94 5.82
N ARG A 48 -0.07 -44.64 4.80
CA ARG A 48 -1.30 -45.45 4.87
C ARG A 48 -1.15 -46.79 5.61
N GLU A 49 0.07 -47.34 5.70
CA GLU A 49 0.38 -48.55 6.48
C GLU A 49 0.64 -48.19 7.96
N ASP A 50 1.38 -47.10 8.19
CA ASP A 50 1.62 -46.50 9.50
C ASP A 50 0.30 -45.99 10.13
N PHE A 51 -0.60 -45.39 9.35
CA PHE A 51 -1.87 -44.84 9.86
C PHE A 51 -2.83 -45.92 10.35
N LYS A 52 -2.96 -47.03 9.61
CA LYS A 52 -3.73 -48.20 10.06
C LYS A 52 -3.15 -48.82 11.33
N SER A 53 -1.82 -48.76 11.48
CA SER A 53 -1.13 -49.25 12.66
C SER A 53 -1.42 -48.36 13.88
N LEU A 54 -1.49 -47.03 13.69
CA LEU A 54 -1.94 -46.07 14.69
C LEU A 54 -3.43 -46.29 15.06
N GLU A 55 -4.33 -46.36 14.08
CA GLU A 55 -5.77 -46.63 14.33
C GLU A 55 -6.03 -47.96 15.05
N ALA A 56 -5.20 -48.98 14.81
CA ALA A 56 -5.27 -50.26 15.51
C ALA A 56 -4.69 -50.22 16.94
N ALA A 57 -3.74 -49.31 17.21
CA ALA A 57 -3.11 -49.14 18.51
C ALA A 57 -3.88 -48.18 19.45
N LEU A 58 -4.72 -47.28 18.91
CA LEU A 58 -5.50 -46.34 19.70
C LEU A 58 -6.50 -47.09 20.62
N PRO A 59 -6.53 -46.77 21.92
CA PRO A 59 -7.32 -47.52 22.90
C PRO A 59 -8.83 -47.25 22.74
N LYS A 60 -9.63 -48.32 22.83
CA LYS A 60 -11.09 -48.26 22.64
C LYS A 60 -11.89 -48.10 23.93
N THR A 61 -11.24 -48.15 25.09
CA THR A 61 -11.90 -48.19 26.42
C THR A 61 -11.14 -47.43 27.52
N SER A 62 -9.83 -47.22 27.38
CA SER A 62 -9.04 -46.31 28.22
C SER A 62 -8.76 -45.01 27.45
N LYS A 63 -8.62 -43.89 28.15
CA LYS A 63 -8.22 -42.62 27.52
C LYS A 63 -6.77 -42.70 27.04
N PRO A 64 -6.43 -42.24 25.82
CA PRO A 64 -5.05 -42.10 25.38
C PRO A 64 -4.39 -40.87 26.03
N ASP A 65 -3.07 -40.74 25.86
CA ASP A 65 -2.32 -39.53 26.16
C ASP A 65 -2.17 -38.64 24.92
N TYR A 66 -1.71 -37.40 25.12
CA TYR A 66 -1.54 -36.43 24.04
C TYR A 66 -0.45 -36.89 23.04
N GLU A 67 0.66 -37.39 23.57
CA GLU A 67 1.80 -37.92 22.82
C GLU A 67 1.40 -39.07 21.88
N GLY A 68 0.63 -40.04 22.38
CA GLY A 68 0.20 -41.22 21.63
C GLY A 68 -0.77 -40.90 20.49
N VAL A 69 -1.54 -39.81 20.58
CA VAL A 69 -2.42 -39.35 19.49
C VAL A 69 -1.73 -38.30 18.62
N VAL A 70 -1.43 -37.13 19.18
CA VAL A 70 -1.10 -35.91 18.42
C VAL A 70 0.34 -35.97 17.89
N GLU A 71 1.33 -36.26 18.75
CA GLU A 71 2.70 -36.36 18.25
C GLU A 71 2.88 -37.55 17.30
N SER A 72 2.11 -38.64 17.47
CA SER A 72 2.07 -39.76 16.52
C SER A 72 1.58 -39.34 15.13
N LEU A 73 0.49 -38.57 15.06
CA LEU A 73 -0.03 -38.02 13.80
C LEU A 73 0.97 -37.07 13.15
N GLU A 74 1.62 -36.20 13.93
CA GLU A 74 2.63 -35.25 13.45
C GLU A 74 3.84 -35.99 12.84
N LYS A 75 4.40 -36.97 13.56
CA LYS A 75 5.51 -37.82 13.10
C LYS A 75 5.16 -38.61 11.84
N LEU A 76 3.91 -39.05 11.71
CA LEU A 76 3.37 -39.79 10.58
C LEU A 76 3.15 -38.91 9.34
N ARG A 77 2.72 -37.66 9.53
CA ARG A 77 2.50 -36.69 8.44
C ARG A 77 3.81 -36.13 7.87
N HIS A 78 4.84 -35.95 8.71
CA HIS A 78 6.10 -35.28 8.34
C HIS A 78 6.73 -35.73 7.01
N PRO A 79 6.83 -37.03 6.67
CA PRO A 79 7.41 -37.44 5.39
C PRO A 79 6.64 -36.93 4.16
N LEU A 80 5.31 -36.78 4.28
CA LEU A 80 4.46 -36.24 3.21
C LEU A 80 4.58 -34.72 3.15
N SER A 81 4.43 -34.02 4.27
CA SER A 81 4.48 -32.54 4.29
C SER A 81 5.84 -32.01 3.83
N TYR A 82 6.96 -32.60 4.30
CA TYR A 82 8.31 -32.27 3.84
C TYR A 82 8.45 -32.44 2.32
N SER A 83 8.19 -33.63 1.80
CA SER A 83 8.52 -33.95 0.40
C SER A 83 7.51 -33.39 -0.60
N TRP A 84 6.23 -33.27 -0.23
CA TRP A 84 5.23 -32.59 -1.06
C TRP A 84 5.37 -31.07 -1.00
N GLY A 85 5.73 -30.50 0.16
CA GLY A 85 6.07 -29.09 0.31
C GLY A 85 7.22 -28.68 -0.60
N VAL A 86 8.32 -29.45 -0.62
CA VAL A 86 9.46 -29.24 -1.54
C VAL A 86 9.06 -29.33 -3.02
N VAL A 87 8.21 -30.28 -3.40
CA VAL A 87 7.71 -30.44 -4.77
C VAL A 87 6.79 -29.29 -5.18
N SER A 88 5.89 -28.86 -4.30
CA SER A 88 4.99 -27.74 -4.52
C SER A 88 5.73 -26.40 -4.54
N HIS A 89 6.75 -26.23 -3.69
CA HIS A 89 7.65 -25.08 -3.71
C HIS A 89 8.36 -24.98 -5.07
N LEU A 90 9.02 -26.05 -5.54
CA LEU A 90 9.62 -26.11 -6.88
C LEU A 90 8.61 -25.81 -7.99
N ASN A 91 7.37 -26.30 -7.89
CA ASN A 91 6.31 -26.01 -8.85
C ASN A 91 5.90 -24.52 -8.88
N ASN A 92 6.12 -23.77 -7.79
CA ASN A 92 5.85 -22.34 -7.65
C ASN A 92 7.03 -21.44 -8.08
N VAL A 93 8.29 -21.89 -7.94
CA VAL A 93 9.50 -21.06 -8.19
C VAL A 93 10.34 -21.47 -9.40
N LYS A 94 10.10 -22.66 -9.94
CA LYS A 94 10.85 -23.31 -11.03
C LYS A 94 9.90 -24.17 -11.90
N ASN A 95 8.74 -23.62 -12.23
CA ASN A 95 7.68 -24.26 -13.01
C ASN A 95 8.19 -24.67 -14.40
N SER A 96 7.86 -25.89 -14.80
CA SER A 96 8.09 -26.43 -16.15
C SER A 96 6.98 -27.41 -16.49
N ASP A 97 6.70 -27.62 -17.78
CA ASP A 97 5.56 -28.45 -18.21
C ASP A 97 5.66 -29.88 -17.65
N ALA A 98 6.86 -30.48 -17.64
CA ALA A 98 7.09 -31.80 -17.07
C ALA A 98 6.91 -31.85 -15.54
N LEU A 99 7.33 -30.81 -14.80
CA LEU A 99 7.08 -30.75 -13.36
C LEU A 99 5.58 -30.55 -13.07
N ARG A 100 4.90 -29.73 -13.87
CA ARG A 100 3.47 -29.45 -13.77
C ARG A 100 2.64 -30.69 -14.05
N GLU A 101 2.95 -31.45 -15.10
CA GLU A 101 2.29 -32.71 -15.44
C GLU A 101 2.40 -33.73 -14.30
N VAL A 102 3.62 -33.92 -13.75
CA VAL A 102 3.82 -34.88 -12.65
C VAL A 102 3.19 -34.38 -11.33
N HIS A 103 3.17 -33.07 -11.07
CA HIS A 103 2.46 -32.49 -9.93
C HIS A 103 0.95 -32.73 -10.04
N GLN A 104 0.34 -32.43 -11.20
CA GLN A 104 -1.07 -32.69 -11.49
C GLN A 104 -1.43 -34.18 -11.38
N ALA A 105 -0.56 -35.07 -11.85
CA ALA A 105 -0.78 -36.52 -11.80
C ALA A 105 -0.67 -37.13 -10.39
N VAL A 106 -0.05 -36.43 -9.43
CA VAL A 106 0.17 -36.92 -8.06
C VAL A 106 -0.75 -36.24 -7.04
N GLN A 107 -1.08 -34.97 -7.24
CA GLN A 107 -1.90 -34.16 -6.31
C GLN A 107 -3.21 -34.86 -5.85
N PRO A 108 -3.98 -35.57 -6.69
CA PRO A 108 -5.20 -36.23 -6.26
C PRO A 108 -4.99 -37.32 -5.19
N GLU A 109 -3.90 -38.09 -5.26
CA GLU A 109 -3.59 -39.12 -4.25
C GLU A 109 -3.04 -38.52 -2.95
N VAL A 110 -2.38 -37.36 -3.01
CA VAL A 110 -1.97 -36.60 -1.82
C VAL A 110 -3.21 -36.09 -1.07
N VAL A 111 -4.09 -35.34 -1.74
CA VAL A 111 -5.33 -34.82 -1.14
C VAL A 111 -6.20 -35.95 -0.60
N LYS A 112 -6.34 -37.05 -1.35
CA LYS A 112 -7.08 -38.24 -0.91
C LYS A 112 -6.51 -38.86 0.36
N ALA A 113 -5.18 -38.93 0.52
CA ALA A 113 -4.57 -39.45 1.75
C ALA A 113 -4.71 -38.47 2.94
N GLU A 114 -4.61 -37.16 2.71
CA GLU A 114 -4.91 -36.15 3.73
C GLU A 114 -6.38 -36.24 4.21
N MET A 115 -7.31 -36.50 3.28
CA MET A 115 -8.72 -36.75 3.60
C MET A 115 -8.95 -38.08 4.33
N GLU A 116 -8.20 -39.15 4.02
CA GLU A 116 -8.24 -40.41 4.76
C GLU A 116 -7.86 -40.19 6.24
N LEU A 117 -6.88 -39.32 6.53
CA LEU A 117 -6.52 -38.91 7.89
C LEU A 117 -7.60 -38.03 8.54
N SER A 118 -8.03 -36.95 7.88
CA SER A 118 -8.94 -35.96 8.49
C SER A 118 -10.40 -36.43 8.63
N GLN A 119 -10.77 -37.52 7.96
CA GLN A 119 -12.08 -38.17 8.07
C GLN A 119 -12.08 -39.46 8.92
N SER A 120 -10.98 -39.81 9.60
CA SER A 120 -10.93 -40.97 10.50
C SER A 120 -11.78 -40.75 11.74
N ARG A 121 -12.78 -41.62 11.91
CA ARG A 121 -13.61 -41.64 13.13
C ARG A 121 -12.80 -42.06 14.37
N VAL A 122 -11.86 -43.00 14.20
CA VAL A 122 -11.04 -43.52 15.31
C VAL A 122 -10.14 -42.42 15.89
N VAL A 123 -9.49 -41.63 15.04
CA VAL A 123 -8.67 -40.49 15.48
C VAL A 123 -9.53 -39.40 16.11
N PHE A 124 -10.70 -39.11 15.55
CA PHE A 124 -11.61 -38.10 16.09
C PHE A 124 -12.15 -38.46 17.48
N ASP A 125 -12.60 -39.70 17.68
CA ASP A 125 -13.06 -40.17 18.98
C ASP A 125 -11.90 -40.26 20.00
N ALA A 126 -10.70 -40.63 19.56
CA ALA A 126 -9.50 -40.61 20.40
C ALA A 126 -9.16 -39.17 20.87
N LEU A 127 -9.09 -38.20 19.95
CA LEU A 127 -8.89 -36.77 20.27
C LEU A 127 -9.98 -36.24 21.22
N GLY A 128 -11.25 -36.60 20.98
CA GLY A 128 -12.38 -36.21 21.82
C GLY A 128 -12.39 -36.86 23.21
N SER A 129 -11.59 -37.89 23.43
CA SER A 129 -11.47 -38.60 24.72
C SER A 129 -10.29 -38.13 25.59
N LEU A 130 -9.41 -37.27 25.07
CA LEU A 130 -8.24 -36.74 25.78
C LEU A 130 -8.62 -35.89 27.01
N GLU A 131 -7.85 -36.03 28.09
CA GLU A 131 -7.93 -35.13 29.26
C GLU A 131 -7.22 -33.80 28.98
N THR A 132 -7.89 -32.90 28.25
CA THR A 132 -7.34 -31.58 27.90
C THR A 132 -7.16 -30.65 29.10
N SER A 133 -7.94 -30.85 30.17
CA SER A 133 -7.99 -29.95 31.34
C SER A 133 -6.64 -29.73 32.06
N ALA A 134 -5.73 -30.71 31.98
CA ALA A 134 -4.39 -30.65 32.56
C ALA A 134 -3.27 -30.29 31.56
N LEU A 135 -3.60 -30.11 30.27
CA LEU A 135 -2.63 -29.76 29.23
C LEU A 135 -2.35 -28.24 29.20
N PRO A 136 -1.18 -27.79 28.70
CA PRO A 136 -0.92 -26.38 28.38
C PRO A 136 -1.92 -25.82 27.35
N GLU A 137 -2.14 -24.50 27.35
CA GLU A 137 -3.09 -23.82 26.44
C GLU A 137 -2.83 -24.15 24.95
N SER A 138 -1.56 -24.27 24.53
CA SER A 138 -1.19 -24.69 23.17
C SER A 138 -1.76 -26.06 22.79
N ARG A 139 -1.64 -27.03 23.69
CA ARG A 139 -2.05 -28.42 23.48
C ARG A 139 -3.56 -28.59 23.58
N GLN A 140 -4.23 -27.86 24.49
CA GLN A 140 -5.68 -27.73 24.50
C GLN A 140 -6.18 -27.24 23.14
N ARG A 141 -5.58 -26.14 22.65
CA ARG A 141 -5.97 -25.50 21.40
C ARG A 141 -5.70 -26.33 20.15
N ILE A 142 -4.62 -27.12 20.12
CA ILE A 142 -4.38 -28.12 19.05
C ILE A 142 -5.52 -29.13 19.01
N VAL A 143 -5.94 -29.69 20.15
CA VAL A 143 -7.04 -30.67 20.19
C VAL A 143 -8.37 -30.03 19.78
N GLU A 144 -8.68 -28.83 20.26
CA GLU A 144 -9.88 -28.08 19.85
C GLU A 144 -9.92 -27.82 18.33
N SER A 145 -8.79 -27.37 17.78
CA SER A 145 -8.67 -27.03 16.37
C SER A 145 -8.64 -28.27 15.47
N ALA A 146 -8.02 -29.37 15.90
CA ALA A 146 -8.08 -30.66 15.21
C ALA A 146 -9.52 -31.20 15.17
N LEU A 147 -10.24 -31.19 16.30
CA LEU A 147 -11.64 -31.61 16.36
C LEU A 147 -12.56 -30.73 15.49
N ARG A 148 -12.34 -29.41 15.47
CA ARG A 148 -13.03 -28.47 14.56
C ARG A 148 -12.73 -28.82 13.09
N ASP A 149 -11.47 -29.04 12.76
CA ASP A 149 -11.02 -29.20 11.37
C ASP A 149 -11.37 -30.59 10.79
N MET A 150 -11.49 -31.63 11.62
CA MET A 150 -12.05 -32.92 11.23
C MET A 150 -13.56 -32.84 10.98
N ARG A 151 -14.31 -32.07 11.79
CA ARG A 151 -15.73 -31.76 11.51
C ARG A 151 -15.89 -31.02 10.18
N LEU A 152 -15.07 -30.00 9.94
CA LEU A 152 -15.04 -29.27 8.66
C LEU A 152 -14.49 -30.10 7.48
N SER A 153 -13.87 -31.25 7.76
CA SER A 153 -13.53 -32.28 6.77
C SER A 153 -14.64 -33.32 6.57
N GLY A 154 -15.76 -33.22 7.29
CA GLY A 154 -16.89 -34.14 7.18
C GLY A 154 -16.71 -35.47 7.93
N VAL A 155 -16.00 -35.50 9.06
CA VAL A 155 -15.82 -36.73 9.87
C VAL A 155 -17.14 -37.31 10.40
N ASP A 156 -18.09 -36.42 10.77
CA ASP A 156 -19.44 -36.76 11.25
C ASP A 156 -20.43 -37.08 10.10
N LEU A 157 -19.99 -37.08 8.83
CA LEU A 157 -20.81 -37.54 7.70
C LEU A 157 -20.70 -39.06 7.53
N GLU A 158 -21.83 -39.69 7.18
CA GLU A 158 -21.94 -41.12 6.94
C GLU A 158 -22.52 -41.45 5.55
N GLY A 159 -22.37 -42.70 5.12
CA GLY A 159 -22.99 -43.23 3.89
C GLY A 159 -22.68 -42.41 2.63
N SER A 160 -23.71 -42.20 1.80
CA SER A 160 -23.57 -41.42 0.55
C SER A 160 -23.19 -39.96 0.78
N ALA A 161 -23.60 -39.35 1.90
CA ALA A 161 -23.27 -37.96 2.21
C ALA A 161 -21.75 -37.74 2.35
N LYS A 162 -21.03 -38.71 2.94
CA LYS A 162 -19.57 -38.66 3.07
C LYS A 162 -18.86 -38.73 1.72
N GLU A 163 -19.28 -39.64 0.84
CA GLU A 163 -18.67 -39.81 -0.48
C GLU A 163 -19.06 -38.69 -1.47
N GLU A 164 -20.26 -38.13 -1.37
CA GLU A 164 -20.65 -36.90 -2.10
C GLU A 164 -19.77 -35.71 -1.66
N PHE A 165 -19.66 -35.46 -0.35
CA PHE A 165 -18.81 -34.39 0.17
C PHE A 165 -17.35 -34.56 -0.28
N LYS A 166 -16.81 -35.78 -0.18
CA LYS A 166 -15.45 -36.13 -0.62
C LYS A 166 -15.24 -35.89 -2.12
N THR A 167 -16.19 -36.28 -2.96
CA THR A 167 -16.16 -36.01 -4.41
C THR A 167 -16.10 -34.50 -4.68
N MET A 168 -16.89 -33.70 -3.96
CA MET A 168 -16.87 -32.23 -4.10
C MET A 168 -15.56 -31.60 -3.62
N ARG A 169 -14.96 -32.06 -2.51
CA ARG A 169 -13.68 -31.53 -2.01
C ARG A 169 -12.51 -31.87 -2.94
N LEU A 170 -12.47 -33.09 -3.48
CA LEU A 170 -11.50 -33.47 -4.53
C LEU A 170 -11.65 -32.58 -5.76
N ARG A 171 -12.88 -32.41 -6.25
CA ARG A 171 -13.17 -31.56 -7.42
C ARG A 171 -12.80 -30.09 -7.20
N LEU A 172 -13.03 -29.55 -6.02
CA LEU A 172 -12.60 -28.19 -5.65
C LEU A 172 -11.07 -28.02 -5.71
N ALA A 173 -10.29 -29.03 -5.35
CA ALA A 173 -8.82 -29.00 -5.46
C ALA A 173 -8.36 -29.00 -6.93
N GLU A 174 -8.95 -29.86 -7.78
CA GLU A 174 -8.69 -29.88 -9.23
C GLU A 174 -8.99 -28.52 -9.89
N LEU A 175 -10.12 -27.91 -9.52
CA LEU A 175 -10.56 -26.62 -10.05
C LEU A 175 -9.62 -25.49 -9.65
N GLY A 176 -9.15 -25.46 -8.40
CA GLY A 176 -8.16 -24.47 -7.94
C GLY A 176 -6.83 -24.60 -8.68
N THR A 177 -6.32 -25.82 -8.85
CA THR A 177 -5.12 -26.08 -9.68
C THR A 177 -5.33 -25.65 -11.14
N SER A 178 -6.50 -25.95 -11.71
CA SER A 178 -6.83 -25.58 -13.10
C SER A 178 -6.89 -24.06 -13.29
N PHE A 179 -7.59 -23.35 -12.39
CA PHE A 179 -7.68 -21.89 -12.37
C PHE A 179 -6.30 -21.23 -12.34
N GLY A 180 -5.41 -21.75 -11.47
CA GLY A 180 -4.04 -21.24 -11.32
C GLY A 180 -3.18 -21.42 -12.57
N ASN A 181 -3.30 -22.57 -13.25
CA ASN A 181 -2.58 -22.83 -14.50
C ASN A 181 -3.12 -21.95 -15.65
N ASN A 182 -4.43 -21.84 -15.81
CA ASN A 182 -5.08 -20.98 -16.80
C ASN A 182 -4.64 -19.50 -16.67
N LEU A 183 -4.56 -18.98 -15.45
CA LEU A 183 -4.08 -17.62 -15.19
C LEU A 183 -2.59 -17.44 -15.52
N LEU A 184 -1.76 -18.41 -15.15
CA LEU A 184 -0.33 -18.40 -15.45
C LEU A 184 -0.10 -18.40 -16.97
N ASP A 185 -0.75 -19.31 -17.69
CA ASP A 185 -0.56 -19.46 -19.13
C ASP A 185 -1.20 -18.31 -19.92
N SER A 186 -2.35 -17.78 -19.47
CA SER A 186 -2.92 -16.57 -20.06
C SER A 186 -2.09 -15.30 -19.79
N THR A 187 -1.26 -15.29 -18.75
CA THR A 187 -0.29 -14.20 -18.51
C THR A 187 0.93 -14.37 -19.42
N LYS A 188 1.43 -15.60 -19.59
CA LYS A 188 2.53 -15.94 -20.52
C LYS A 188 2.20 -15.70 -22.00
N ALA A 189 0.94 -15.93 -22.40
CA ALA A 189 0.50 -15.92 -23.79
C ALA A 189 0.42 -14.51 -24.43
N PHE A 190 0.45 -13.45 -23.63
CA PHE A 190 0.46 -12.08 -24.13
C PHE A 190 1.90 -11.57 -24.31
N GLU A 191 2.16 -10.99 -25.47
CA GLU A 191 3.33 -10.14 -25.69
C GLU A 191 2.98 -8.95 -26.59
N MET A 192 3.53 -7.79 -26.27
CA MET A 192 3.50 -6.61 -27.12
C MET A 192 4.94 -6.19 -27.41
N VAL A 193 5.38 -6.43 -28.65
CA VAL A 193 6.73 -6.09 -29.12
C VAL A 193 6.67 -4.72 -29.81
N LEU A 194 7.45 -3.78 -29.30
CA LEU A 194 7.56 -2.40 -29.80
C LEU A 194 8.93 -2.23 -30.48
N THR A 195 8.96 -1.61 -31.67
CA THR A 195 10.19 -1.39 -32.46
C THR A 195 10.61 0.08 -32.52
N GLU A 196 9.65 1.01 -32.49
CA GLU A 196 9.90 2.43 -32.65
C GLU A 196 10.17 3.11 -31.29
N LEU A 197 11.17 3.99 -31.22
CA LEU A 197 11.49 4.76 -30.01
C LEU A 197 10.30 5.60 -29.49
N LYS A 198 9.41 6.06 -30.40
CA LYS A 198 8.20 6.81 -30.05
C LYS A 198 7.18 5.96 -29.26
N ASP A 199 7.13 4.65 -29.52
CA ASP A 199 6.10 3.77 -28.94
C ASP A 199 6.46 3.38 -27.49
N VAL A 200 7.72 3.57 -27.10
CA VAL A 200 8.24 3.40 -25.73
C VAL A 200 8.46 4.73 -25.00
N GLU A 201 8.00 5.86 -25.57
CA GLU A 201 8.28 7.18 -25.00
C GLU A 201 7.69 7.33 -23.59
N GLY A 202 8.56 7.75 -22.65
CA GLY A 202 8.25 7.94 -21.24
C GLY A 202 8.67 6.78 -20.33
N LEU A 203 8.91 5.57 -20.86
CA LEU A 203 9.42 4.45 -20.05
C LEU A 203 10.79 4.78 -19.41
N PRO A 204 11.00 4.49 -18.11
CA PRO A 204 12.30 4.67 -17.47
C PRO A 204 13.32 3.66 -18.00
N THR A 205 14.61 4.00 -17.87
CA THR A 205 15.72 3.19 -18.42
C THR A 205 15.75 1.76 -17.86
N SER A 206 15.34 1.53 -16.62
CA SER A 206 15.19 0.17 -16.07
C SER A 206 14.10 -0.64 -16.79
N ALA A 207 12.94 -0.05 -17.06
CA ALA A 207 11.84 -0.70 -17.79
C ALA A 207 12.22 -0.99 -19.26
N LEU A 208 12.93 -0.06 -19.92
CA LEU A 208 13.48 -0.28 -21.26
C LEU A 208 14.50 -1.43 -21.27
N ALA A 209 15.42 -1.49 -20.29
CA ALA A 209 16.38 -2.57 -20.16
C ALA A 209 15.70 -3.93 -19.91
N ALA A 210 14.71 -3.98 -19.01
CA ALA A 210 13.94 -5.19 -18.71
C ALA A 210 13.11 -5.67 -19.92
N ALA A 211 12.49 -4.76 -20.67
CA ALA A 211 11.72 -5.10 -21.87
C ALA A 211 12.63 -5.58 -23.03
N ALA A 212 13.83 -5.03 -23.17
CA ALA A 212 14.84 -5.52 -24.11
C ALA A 212 15.39 -6.90 -23.69
N GLN A 213 15.64 -7.11 -22.39
CA GLN A 213 16.05 -8.40 -21.85
C GLN A 213 14.97 -9.49 -22.05
N SER A 214 13.71 -9.16 -21.78
CA SER A 214 12.52 -9.99 -22.07
C SER A 214 12.46 -10.39 -23.54
N TYR A 215 12.74 -9.46 -24.47
CA TYR A 215 12.82 -9.76 -25.90
C TYR A 215 13.98 -10.71 -26.21
N ASN A 216 15.20 -10.41 -25.75
CA ASN A 216 16.40 -11.21 -25.99
C ASN A 216 16.28 -12.64 -25.43
N GLN A 217 15.57 -12.82 -24.31
CA GLN A 217 15.25 -14.12 -23.73
C GLN A 217 14.22 -14.88 -24.57
N ALA A 218 13.12 -14.24 -25.00
CA ALA A 218 12.10 -14.86 -25.85
C ALA A 218 12.64 -15.28 -27.23
N GLN A 219 13.60 -14.54 -27.79
CA GLN A 219 14.31 -14.92 -29.02
C GLN A 219 15.48 -15.89 -28.80
N GLY A 220 15.86 -16.16 -27.54
CA GLY A 220 17.13 -16.78 -27.14
C GLY A 220 17.38 -18.22 -27.60
N GLY A 221 16.40 -18.88 -28.23
CA GLY A 221 16.51 -20.24 -28.77
C GLY A 221 16.15 -20.38 -30.25
N LYS A 222 16.10 -19.29 -31.04
CA LYS A 222 15.50 -19.32 -32.41
C LYS A 222 16.31 -18.65 -33.55
N SER A 223 17.48 -18.07 -33.32
CA SER A 223 18.28 -17.45 -34.40
C SER A 223 19.79 -17.49 -34.17
N GLU A 224 20.54 -17.82 -35.23
CA GLU A 224 22.01 -17.73 -35.30
C GLU A 224 22.52 -16.30 -35.59
N LYS A 225 21.61 -15.35 -35.86
CA LYS A 225 21.92 -13.93 -36.08
C LYS A 225 21.17 -13.07 -35.07
N LYS A 226 21.92 -12.32 -34.26
CA LYS A 226 21.39 -11.32 -33.32
C LYS A 226 21.96 -9.93 -33.64
N THR A 227 21.08 -8.98 -33.91
CA THR A 227 21.17 -7.69 -33.22
C THR A 227 20.61 -7.93 -31.82
N GLU A 228 21.37 -7.61 -30.78
CA GLU A 228 20.92 -7.75 -29.40
C GLU A 228 20.15 -6.50 -28.98
N ALA A 229 18.91 -6.66 -28.48
CA ALA A 229 18.11 -5.53 -28.02
C ALA A 229 18.73 -4.93 -26.75
N THR A 230 18.66 -3.61 -26.63
CA THR A 230 19.20 -2.83 -25.51
C THR A 230 18.17 -1.79 -25.07
N SER A 231 18.41 -1.11 -23.94
CA SER A 231 17.53 -0.02 -23.49
C SER A 231 17.43 1.12 -24.51
N GLY A 232 18.49 1.43 -25.25
CA GLY A 232 18.53 2.51 -26.25
C GLY A 232 18.24 2.08 -27.70
N SER A 233 18.15 0.78 -27.98
CA SER A 233 17.85 0.24 -29.32
C SER A 233 17.11 -1.08 -29.16
N GLY A 234 15.82 -1.08 -29.47
CA GLY A 234 14.94 -2.24 -29.32
C GLY A 234 15.19 -3.39 -30.31
N PRO A 235 14.25 -4.35 -30.43
CA PRO A 235 12.87 -4.27 -29.93
C PRO A 235 12.71 -4.43 -28.41
N TRP A 236 11.59 -3.92 -27.89
CA TRP A 236 11.20 -4.02 -26.48
C TRP A 236 9.94 -4.89 -26.33
N ARG A 237 9.96 -5.90 -25.46
CA ARG A 237 8.85 -6.85 -25.26
C ARG A 237 8.16 -6.61 -23.92
N LEU A 238 6.95 -6.06 -23.95
CA LEU A 238 6.09 -5.88 -22.78
C LEU A 238 5.19 -7.11 -22.56
N THR A 239 4.97 -7.47 -21.30
CA THR A 239 4.13 -8.60 -20.86
C THR A 239 3.09 -8.16 -19.82
N LEU A 240 2.22 -9.09 -19.39
CA LEU A 240 1.22 -8.84 -18.34
C LEU A 240 1.73 -9.19 -16.92
N ASP A 241 3.01 -9.51 -16.77
CA ASP A 241 3.65 -9.65 -15.46
C ASP A 241 3.79 -8.26 -14.81
N MET A 242 3.54 -8.15 -13.50
CA MET A 242 3.51 -6.85 -12.81
C MET A 242 4.77 -5.97 -13.03
N PRO A 243 6.01 -6.50 -13.05
CA PRO A 243 7.21 -5.71 -13.33
C PRO A 243 7.31 -5.15 -14.77
N SER A 244 6.49 -5.63 -15.72
CA SER A 244 6.37 -5.07 -17.07
C SER A 244 5.11 -4.21 -17.21
N TYR A 245 3.96 -4.74 -16.76
CA TYR A 245 2.65 -4.11 -16.85
C TYR A 245 2.57 -2.78 -16.07
N LEU A 246 2.99 -2.75 -14.80
CA LEU A 246 2.80 -1.56 -13.96
C LEU A 246 3.68 -0.38 -14.40
N PRO A 247 4.98 -0.55 -14.72
CA PRO A 247 5.77 0.55 -15.31
C PRO A 247 5.21 1.02 -16.65
N ALA A 248 4.70 0.13 -17.50
CA ALA A 248 4.08 0.52 -18.76
C ALA A 248 2.83 1.40 -18.53
N LEU A 249 1.96 1.03 -17.59
CA LEU A 249 0.77 1.81 -17.24
C LEU A 249 1.10 3.14 -16.52
N LYS A 250 2.19 3.21 -15.74
CA LYS A 250 2.67 4.45 -15.10
C LYS A 250 3.34 5.43 -16.07
N HIS A 251 4.03 4.94 -17.10
CA HIS A 251 5.05 5.73 -17.80
C HIS A 251 4.92 5.83 -19.33
N LEU A 252 4.24 4.91 -20.03
CA LEU A 252 4.01 5.07 -21.49
C LEU A 252 3.15 6.30 -21.76
N LYS A 253 3.58 7.19 -22.66
CA LYS A 253 2.80 8.39 -23.03
C LYS A 253 1.55 8.07 -23.87
N SER A 254 1.63 7.12 -24.80
CA SER A 254 0.49 6.73 -25.66
C SER A 254 -0.65 6.13 -24.81
N SER A 255 -1.83 6.74 -24.91
CA SER A 255 -3.05 6.23 -24.27
C SER A 255 -3.50 4.92 -24.90
N GLU A 256 -3.30 4.75 -26.20
CA GLU A 256 -3.72 3.57 -26.96
C GLU A 256 -2.90 2.34 -26.58
N LEU A 257 -1.61 2.51 -26.25
CA LEU A 257 -0.77 1.43 -25.73
C LEU A 257 -1.11 1.09 -24.26
N ARG A 258 -1.41 2.10 -23.43
CA ARG A 258 -1.94 1.87 -22.07
C ARG A 258 -3.28 1.14 -22.09
N GLU A 259 -4.21 1.52 -22.97
CA GLU A 259 -5.52 0.89 -23.14
C GLU A 259 -5.38 -0.58 -23.57
N LYS A 260 -4.55 -0.87 -24.58
CA LYS A 260 -4.29 -2.25 -25.04
C LYS A 260 -3.77 -3.15 -23.91
N LEU A 261 -2.79 -2.66 -23.14
CA LEU A 261 -2.24 -3.38 -21.99
C LEU A 261 -3.29 -3.58 -20.88
N TYR A 262 -4.05 -2.52 -20.56
CA TYR A 262 -5.10 -2.58 -19.54
C TYR A 262 -6.19 -3.59 -19.88
N ARG A 263 -6.74 -3.51 -21.11
CA ARG A 263 -7.77 -4.44 -21.60
C ARG A 263 -7.26 -5.88 -21.58
N ALA A 264 -6.03 -6.12 -22.04
CA ALA A 264 -5.41 -7.45 -21.98
C ALA A 264 -5.22 -7.96 -20.55
N PHE A 265 -4.89 -7.08 -19.59
CA PHE A 265 -4.68 -7.46 -18.19
C PHE A 265 -5.98 -7.84 -17.45
N ILE A 266 -7.09 -7.12 -17.70
CA ILE A 266 -8.40 -7.41 -17.06
C ILE A 266 -9.14 -8.59 -17.70
N SER A 267 -8.79 -8.98 -18.93
CA SER A 267 -9.38 -10.13 -19.65
C SER A 267 -8.53 -11.41 -19.58
N ARG A 268 -7.55 -11.48 -18.66
CA ARG A 268 -6.73 -12.69 -18.48
C ARG A 268 -7.59 -13.86 -18.01
N ALA A 269 -7.34 -15.03 -18.60
CA ALA A 269 -8.03 -16.28 -18.32
C ALA A 269 -9.56 -16.19 -18.44
N SER A 270 -10.09 -15.40 -19.39
CA SER A 270 -11.53 -15.23 -19.58
C SER A 270 -12.05 -15.61 -20.99
N THR A 271 -11.25 -16.33 -21.79
CA THR A 271 -11.63 -16.78 -23.13
C THR A 271 -10.97 -18.11 -23.52
N GLY A 272 -11.61 -18.84 -24.43
CA GLY A 272 -11.05 -20.04 -25.06
C GLY A 272 -10.73 -21.16 -24.08
N LYS A 273 -9.60 -21.85 -24.29
CA LYS A 273 -9.17 -22.98 -23.43
C LYS A 273 -8.71 -22.57 -22.03
N MET A 274 -8.47 -21.28 -21.80
CA MET A 274 -7.97 -20.74 -20.54
C MET A 274 -9.07 -20.01 -19.76
N ASP A 275 -10.35 -20.17 -20.14
CA ASP A 275 -11.45 -19.48 -19.47
C ASP A 275 -11.75 -20.05 -18.07
N ASN A 276 -11.58 -19.20 -17.06
CA ASN A 276 -11.87 -19.47 -15.66
C ASN A 276 -13.33 -19.18 -15.28
N GLY A 277 -14.14 -18.54 -16.14
CA GLY A 277 -15.56 -18.25 -15.86
C GLY A 277 -16.41 -19.49 -15.54
N PRO A 278 -16.32 -20.58 -16.33
CA PRO A 278 -16.94 -21.86 -16.00
C PRO A 278 -16.42 -22.44 -14.68
N LEU A 279 -15.11 -22.34 -14.43
CA LEU A 279 -14.48 -22.87 -13.20
C LEU A 279 -14.96 -22.13 -11.95
N ILE A 280 -15.06 -20.79 -11.99
CA ILE A 280 -15.63 -19.96 -10.93
C ILE A 280 -17.05 -20.41 -10.60
N THR A 281 -17.86 -20.62 -11.64
CA THR A 281 -19.26 -21.05 -11.49
C THR A 281 -19.33 -22.43 -10.80
N GLU A 282 -18.48 -23.38 -11.20
CA GLU A 282 -18.41 -24.70 -10.57
C GLU A 282 -17.91 -24.63 -9.12
N ILE A 283 -16.85 -23.85 -8.85
CA ILE A 283 -16.29 -23.63 -7.50
C ILE A 283 -17.34 -23.07 -6.54
N LEU A 284 -18.10 -22.05 -6.95
CA LEU A 284 -19.10 -21.41 -6.09
C LEU A 284 -20.26 -22.36 -5.77
N LYS A 285 -20.73 -23.17 -6.74
CA LYS A 285 -21.72 -24.22 -6.50
C LYS A 285 -21.22 -25.29 -5.53
N LEU A 286 -20.02 -25.81 -5.76
CA LEU A 286 -19.42 -26.86 -4.94
C LEU A 286 -19.13 -26.38 -3.52
N ARG A 287 -18.70 -25.13 -3.34
CA ARG A 287 -18.57 -24.49 -2.02
C ARG A 287 -19.90 -24.42 -1.29
N LYS A 288 -20.92 -23.79 -1.89
CA LYS A 288 -22.27 -23.68 -1.30
C LYS A 288 -22.85 -25.04 -0.88
N ARG A 289 -22.73 -26.06 -1.75
CA ARG A 289 -23.22 -27.42 -1.45
C ARG A 289 -22.39 -28.13 -0.37
N ALA A 290 -21.06 -28.00 -0.39
CA ALA A 290 -20.20 -28.59 0.65
C ALA A 290 -20.47 -28.01 2.04
N SER A 291 -20.62 -26.69 2.16
CA SER A 291 -20.96 -26.04 3.43
C SER A 291 -22.31 -26.48 3.99
N ALA A 292 -23.29 -26.72 3.11
CA ALA A 292 -24.62 -27.22 3.50
C ALA A 292 -24.58 -28.63 4.08
N PHE A 293 -23.73 -29.55 3.58
CA PHE A 293 -23.50 -30.86 4.22
C PHE A 293 -22.94 -30.72 5.65
N LEU A 294 -22.11 -29.69 5.88
CA LEU A 294 -21.52 -29.38 7.19
C LEU A 294 -22.48 -28.58 8.11
N GLY A 295 -23.73 -28.34 7.70
CA GLY A 295 -24.74 -27.62 8.47
C GLY A 295 -24.63 -26.09 8.44
N PHE A 296 -23.72 -25.52 7.64
CA PHE A 296 -23.58 -24.07 7.49
C PHE A 296 -24.57 -23.52 6.46
N LYS A 297 -25.10 -22.31 6.71
CA LYS A 297 -25.99 -21.59 5.78
C LYS A 297 -25.31 -21.20 4.46
N ASP A 298 -24.01 -20.93 4.50
CA ASP A 298 -23.20 -20.45 3.39
C ASP A 298 -21.70 -20.72 3.63
N TYR A 299 -20.88 -20.56 2.57
CA TYR A 299 -19.44 -20.82 2.64
C TYR A 299 -18.68 -19.76 3.44
N ALA A 300 -19.20 -18.53 3.52
CA ALA A 300 -18.63 -17.51 4.41
C ALA A 300 -18.68 -17.96 5.88
N SER A 301 -19.76 -18.62 6.30
CA SER A 301 -19.91 -19.14 7.66
C SER A 301 -18.99 -20.34 7.93
N GLU A 302 -18.80 -21.26 6.96
CA GLU A 302 -17.77 -22.32 7.03
C GLU A 302 -16.36 -21.70 7.19
N SER A 303 -16.07 -20.68 6.40
CA SER A 303 -14.75 -20.04 6.33
C SER A 303 -14.46 -19.14 7.54
N LEU A 304 -15.47 -18.55 8.18
CA LEU A 304 -15.34 -17.76 9.40
C LEU A 304 -15.13 -18.62 10.66
N ALA A 305 -15.56 -19.88 10.67
CA ALA A 305 -15.34 -20.80 11.79
C ALA A 305 -13.84 -21.07 12.09
N LYS A 306 -12.92 -20.66 11.20
CA LYS A 306 -11.46 -20.71 11.36
C LYS A 306 -10.80 -19.32 11.41
N LYS A 307 -11.53 -18.27 11.79
CA LYS A 307 -11.06 -16.88 11.80
C LYS A 307 -11.33 -16.16 13.13
N MET A 308 -10.62 -15.05 13.34
CA MET A 308 -10.70 -14.18 14.51
C MET A 308 -11.94 -13.27 14.47
N ALA A 309 -12.41 -12.89 13.28
CA ALA A 309 -13.71 -12.27 13.11
C ALA A 309 -14.83 -13.28 13.49
N PRO A 310 -15.69 -12.97 14.48
CA PRO A 310 -16.65 -13.94 15.01
C PRO A 310 -17.79 -14.26 14.02
N ASP A 311 -18.13 -13.31 13.14
CA ASP A 311 -19.22 -13.44 12.17
C ASP A 311 -19.07 -12.45 11.00
N LEU A 312 -19.98 -12.56 10.03
CA LEU A 312 -20.06 -11.71 8.84
C LEU A 312 -20.37 -10.23 9.16
N GLU A 313 -21.04 -9.95 10.27
CA GLU A 313 -21.46 -8.60 10.63
C GLU A 313 -20.31 -7.81 11.26
N ALA A 314 -19.41 -8.47 12.01
CA ALA A 314 -18.13 -7.90 12.43
C ALA A 314 -17.27 -7.49 11.21
N VAL A 315 -17.21 -8.32 10.17
CA VAL A 315 -16.50 -8.01 8.91
C VAL A 315 -17.16 -6.84 8.16
N ARG A 316 -18.49 -6.82 8.07
CA ARG A 316 -19.26 -5.70 7.49
C ARG A 316 -19.08 -4.41 8.28
N LYS A 317 -19.03 -4.47 9.61
CA LYS A 317 -18.78 -3.29 10.45
C LYS A 317 -17.39 -2.71 10.17
N LEU A 318 -16.34 -3.53 10.20
CA LEU A 318 -14.97 -3.07 9.93
C LEU A 318 -14.85 -2.43 8.54
N THR A 319 -15.37 -3.11 7.51
CA THR A 319 -15.33 -2.60 6.13
C THR A 319 -16.23 -1.38 5.92
N GLY A 320 -17.34 -1.26 6.64
CA GLY A 320 -18.22 -0.09 6.65
C GLY A 320 -17.60 1.13 7.34
N ASP A 321 -16.97 0.94 8.50
CA ASP A 321 -16.25 2.00 9.23
C ASP A 321 -15.13 2.60 8.36
N LEU A 322 -14.37 1.76 7.65
CA LEU A 322 -13.33 2.20 6.70
C LEU A 322 -13.92 2.85 5.43
N PHE A 323 -14.99 2.27 4.87
CA PHE A 323 -15.65 2.79 3.65
C PHE A 323 -16.21 4.20 3.86
N ALA A 324 -16.85 4.46 5.01
CA ALA A 324 -17.47 5.74 5.33
C ALA A 324 -16.48 6.93 5.28
N VAL A 325 -15.20 6.68 5.57
CA VAL A 325 -14.15 7.69 5.50
C VAL A 325 -13.43 7.68 4.15
N ALA A 326 -13.17 6.49 3.58
CA ALA A 326 -12.45 6.36 2.31
C ALA A 326 -13.25 6.86 1.08
N ARG A 327 -14.57 6.64 1.03
CA ARG A 327 -15.41 7.00 -0.13
C ARG A 327 -15.35 8.50 -0.49
N PRO A 328 -15.68 9.46 0.40
CA PRO A 328 -15.64 10.89 0.08
C PRO A 328 -14.21 11.45 -0.04
N ALA A 329 -13.17 10.70 0.36
CA ALA A 329 -11.79 11.08 0.14
C ALA A 329 -11.30 10.67 -1.25
N ALA A 330 -11.59 9.44 -1.70
CA ALA A 330 -11.24 8.96 -3.04
C ALA A 330 -11.92 9.76 -4.17
N GLU A 331 -13.14 10.26 -3.92
CA GLU A 331 -13.83 11.15 -4.86
C GLU A 331 -13.09 12.48 -5.06
N LYS A 332 -12.48 13.02 -3.99
CA LYS A 332 -11.61 14.21 -4.07
C LYS A 332 -10.27 13.90 -4.73
N GLU A 333 -9.67 12.75 -4.42
CA GLU A 333 -8.42 12.29 -5.03
C GLU A 333 -8.57 12.14 -6.56
N LEU A 334 -9.65 11.54 -7.05
CA LEU A 334 -9.90 11.43 -8.49
C LEU A 334 -10.21 12.79 -9.13
N GLN A 335 -10.90 13.69 -8.43
CA GLN A 335 -11.12 15.05 -8.95
C GLN A 335 -9.80 15.84 -9.05
N GLU A 336 -8.94 15.79 -8.03
CA GLU A 336 -7.58 16.37 -8.10
C GLU A 336 -6.79 15.80 -9.28
N LEU A 337 -6.93 14.49 -9.53
CA LEU A 337 -6.28 13.81 -10.66
C LEU A 337 -6.81 14.27 -12.03
N GLN A 338 -8.12 14.43 -12.16
CA GLN A 338 -8.78 14.91 -13.37
C GLN A 338 -8.44 16.38 -13.65
N ASP A 339 -8.48 17.23 -12.63
CA ASP A 339 -8.13 18.66 -12.74
C ASP A 339 -6.65 18.83 -13.10
N PHE A 340 -5.77 18.01 -12.53
CA PHE A 340 -4.37 17.95 -12.89
C PHE A 340 -4.16 17.52 -14.35
N ALA A 341 -4.82 16.44 -14.80
CA ALA A 341 -4.74 15.98 -16.19
C ALA A 341 -5.20 17.08 -17.16
N ASN A 342 -6.33 17.73 -16.88
CA ASN A 342 -6.85 18.86 -17.65
C ASN A 342 -5.82 20.00 -17.73
N LYS A 343 -5.19 20.37 -16.60
CA LYS A 343 -4.14 21.40 -16.56
C LYS A 343 -2.88 21.03 -17.38
N LYS A 344 -2.65 19.75 -17.66
CA LYS A 344 -1.57 19.28 -18.54
C LYS A 344 -2.00 19.03 -19.99
N GLY A 345 -3.20 19.48 -20.39
CA GLY A 345 -3.71 19.37 -21.77
C GLY A 345 -4.31 18.02 -22.12
N TYR A 346 -4.85 17.29 -21.14
CA TYR A 346 -5.66 16.09 -21.41
C TYR A 346 -7.12 16.50 -21.68
N ASP A 347 -7.50 16.51 -22.96
CA ASP A 347 -8.86 16.84 -23.40
C ASP A 347 -9.82 15.64 -23.24
N GLY A 348 -10.24 15.33 -22.01
CA GLY A 348 -11.21 14.25 -21.79
C GLY A 348 -11.52 13.91 -20.33
N LYS A 349 -12.37 12.90 -20.14
CA LYS A 349 -12.56 12.25 -18.83
C LYS A 349 -11.57 11.10 -18.67
N LEU A 350 -10.88 11.04 -17.54
CA LEU A 350 -9.91 9.97 -17.23
C LEU A 350 -10.53 8.57 -17.41
N GLN A 351 -9.86 7.73 -18.20
CA GLN A 351 -10.19 6.33 -18.33
C GLN A 351 -9.37 5.48 -17.35
N LEU A 352 -9.76 4.23 -17.13
CA LEU A 352 -9.12 3.34 -16.14
C LEU A 352 -7.63 3.08 -16.44
N TRP A 353 -7.23 3.11 -17.72
CA TRP A 353 -5.84 3.01 -18.17
C TRP A 353 -5.04 4.33 -18.08
N ASP A 354 -5.71 5.45 -17.78
CA ASP A 354 -5.09 6.77 -17.60
C ASP A 354 -4.78 7.08 -16.14
N VAL A 355 -5.54 6.49 -15.20
CA VAL A 355 -5.39 6.72 -13.75
C VAL A 355 -3.94 6.49 -13.30
N ALA A 356 -3.32 5.37 -13.67
CA ALA A 356 -1.95 5.04 -13.26
C ALA A 356 -0.91 6.04 -13.78
N TYR A 357 -1.04 6.44 -15.05
CA TYR A 357 -0.16 7.41 -15.69
C TYR A 357 -0.26 8.78 -15.03
N TRP A 358 -1.48 9.34 -14.92
CA TRP A 358 -1.68 10.65 -14.30
C TRP A 358 -1.37 10.64 -12.82
N THR A 359 -1.56 9.52 -12.11
CA THR A 359 -1.20 9.38 -10.69
C THR A 359 0.30 9.55 -10.52
N GLU A 360 1.10 8.92 -11.38
CA GLU A 360 2.56 9.06 -11.37
C GLU A 360 2.99 10.48 -11.81
N ARG A 361 2.32 11.10 -12.80
CA ARG A 361 2.59 12.51 -13.18
C ARG A 361 2.30 13.48 -12.02
N LEU A 362 1.15 13.34 -11.34
CA LEU A 362 0.76 14.16 -10.19
C LEU A 362 1.69 13.92 -9.00
N LYS A 363 2.07 12.67 -8.71
CA LYS A 363 3.05 12.32 -7.66
C LYS A 363 4.37 13.07 -7.86
N GLN A 364 4.91 13.03 -9.08
CA GLN A 364 6.21 13.65 -9.39
C GLN A 364 6.15 15.18 -9.27
N GLU A 365 5.06 15.83 -9.66
CA GLU A 365 4.89 17.29 -9.50
C GLU A 365 4.62 17.69 -8.02
N LYS A 366 3.78 16.94 -7.31
CA LYS A 366 3.35 17.24 -5.94
C LYS A 366 4.44 16.99 -4.89
N TYR A 367 5.30 16.01 -5.11
CA TYR A 367 6.36 15.62 -4.16
C TYR A 367 7.78 15.91 -4.64
N ALA A 368 8.01 16.27 -5.91
CA ALA A 368 9.32 16.64 -6.45
C ALA A 368 10.44 15.61 -6.12
N TYR A 369 10.13 14.33 -6.34
CA TYR A 369 11.07 13.23 -6.42
C TYR A 369 10.59 12.21 -7.47
N ASP A 370 11.50 11.41 -8.01
CA ASP A 370 11.23 10.33 -8.95
C ASP A 370 11.54 8.98 -8.30
N GLU A 371 10.67 7.98 -8.50
CA GLU A 371 10.81 6.65 -7.91
C GLU A 371 11.99 5.88 -8.53
N GLU A 372 12.34 6.16 -9.80
CA GLU A 372 13.55 5.64 -10.44
C GLU A 372 14.82 6.25 -9.83
N ALA A 373 14.81 7.55 -9.51
CA ALA A 373 15.93 8.25 -8.87
C ALA A 373 16.18 7.80 -7.42
N LEU A 374 15.22 7.10 -6.78
CA LEU A 374 15.44 6.46 -5.48
C LEU A 374 16.18 5.13 -5.57
N ARG A 375 16.06 4.38 -6.69
CA ARG A 375 16.65 3.03 -6.83
C ARG A 375 18.12 2.92 -6.39
N PRO A 376 19.03 3.89 -6.70
CA PRO A 376 20.42 3.82 -6.25
C PRO A 376 20.62 3.72 -4.74
N TYR A 377 19.69 4.23 -3.92
CA TYR A 377 19.77 4.19 -2.46
C TYR A 377 19.27 2.87 -1.86
N PHE A 378 18.43 2.13 -2.59
CA PHE A 378 17.78 0.90 -2.13
C PHE A 378 18.39 -0.35 -2.79
N SER A 379 19.72 -0.48 -2.74
CA SER A 379 20.39 -1.72 -3.19
C SER A 379 20.11 -2.88 -2.23
N LEU A 380 19.70 -4.05 -2.76
CA LEU A 380 19.25 -5.19 -1.96
C LEU A 380 20.20 -5.58 -0.80
N PRO A 381 21.55 -5.65 -0.97
CA PRO A 381 22.45 -5.97 0.14
C PRO A 381 22.45 -4.95 1.28
N LYS A 382 22.16 -3.67 1.00
CA LYS A 382 22.00 -2.63 2.02
C LYS A 382 20.64 -2.78 2.73
N VAL A 383 19.56 -2.95 1.96
CA VAL A 383 18.20 -3.15 2.48
C VAL A 383 18.16 -4.34 3.44
N LEU A 384 18.77 -5.48 3.07
CA LEU A 384 18.90 -6.65 3.94
C LEU A 384 19.68 -6.33 5.24
N LYS A 385 20.82 -5.65 5.15
CA LYS A 385 21.58 -5.24 6.35
C LYS A 385 20.75 -4.36 7.29
N GLY A 386 20.00 -3.40 6.76
CA GLY A 386 19.09 -2.56 7.54
C GLY A 386 17.99 -3.38 8.21
N MET A 387 17.31 -4.22 7.44
CA MET A 387 16.23 -5.11 7.89
C MET A 387 16.69 -6.05 9.03
N PHE A 388 17.88 -6.63 8.92
CA PHE A 388 18.47 -7.48 9.97
C PHE A 388 18.89 -6.67 11.20
N GLY A 389 19.38 -5.44 11.02
CA GLY A 389 19.69 -4.52 12.13
C GLY A 389 18.46 -4.17 12.98
N ILE A 390 17.29 -4.00 12.35
CA ILE A 390 16.00 -3.82 13.04
C ILE A 390 15.64 -5.09 13.83
N ALA A 391 15.79 -6.28 13.24
CA ALA A 391 15.50 -7.55 13.92
C ALA A 391 16.40 -7.77 15.15
N SER A 392 17.70 -7.44 15.06
CA SER A 392 18.62 -7.49 16.20
C SER A 392 18.25 -6.45 17.27
N LYS A 393 17.93 -5.20 16.90
CA LYS A 393 17.47 -4.17 17.86
C LYS A 393 16.18 -4.57 18.58
N LEU A 394 15.10 -4.83 17.84
CA LEU A 394 13.77 -5.06 18.41
C LEU A 394 13.63 -6.44 19.07
N PHE A 395 14.10 -7.50 18.40
CA PHE A 395 13.81 -8.88 18.78
C PHE A 395 15.04 -9.60 19.38
N GLY A 396 16.25 -9.04 19.24
CA GLY A 396 17.46 -9.61 19.83
C GLY A 396 18.01 -10.81 19.08
N VAL A 397 17.83 -10.84 17.76
CA VAL A 397 18.30 -11.95 16.91
C VAL A 397 19.29 -11.46 15.86
N ASP A 398 20.39 -12.19 15.72
CA ASP A 398 21.43 -11.88 14.75
C ASP A 398 21.27 -12.79 13.52
N ILE A 399 21.43 -12.19 12.33
CA ILE A 399 21.13 -12.85 11.05
C ILE A 399 22.36 -12.77 10.15
N ALA A 400 22.83 -13.93 9.70
CA ALA A 400 24.03 -14.08 8.89
C ALA A 400 23.77 -14.96 7.66
N GLN A 401 24.32 -14.56 6.51
CA GLN A 401 24.30 -15.37 5.30
C GLN A 401 25.25 -16.57 5.46
N ASP A 402 24.79 -17.78 5.12
CA ASP A 402 25.61 -18.99 5.09
C ASP A 402 25.43 -19.68 3.75
N ASP A 403 26.26 -19.28 2.78
CA ASP A 403 26.13 -19.73 1.41
C ASP A 403 26.37 -21.24 1.20
N ASN A 404 27.00 -21.92 2.17
CA ASN A 404 27.40 -23.33 2.04
C ASN A 404 26.50 -24.30 2.82
N ALA A 405 25.57 -23.80 3.65
CA ALA A 405 24.74 -24.65 4.50
C ALA A 405 23.57 -25.35 3.79
N ALA A 406 23.20 -24.95 2.57
CA ALA A 406 22.00 -25.44 1.88
C ALA A 406 22.20 -25.65 0.36
N GLU A 407 21.65 -26.76 -0.17
CA GLU A 407 21.38 -26.89 -1.62
C GLU A 407 20.33 -25.85 -2.05
N ARG A 408 20.34 -25.41 -3.32
CA ARG A 408 19.45 -24.35 -3.85
C ARG A 408 18.80 -24.74 -5.17
N TRP A 409 17.59 -24.24 -5.43
CA TRP A 409 16.88 -24.48 -6.70
C TRP A 409 17.33 -23.55 -7.84
N HIS A 410 17.79 -22.33 -7.52
CA HIS A 410 18.26 -21.30 -8.47
C HIS A 410 19.48 -20.57 -7.86
N PRO A 411 20.49 -20.14 -8.65
CA PRO A 411 21.70 -19.49 -8.11
C PRO A 411 21.44 -18.21 -7.31
N ASP A 412 20.45 -17.40 -7.72
CA ASP A 412 20.10 -16.13 -7.06
C ASP A 412 19.46 -16.29 -5.66
N VAL A 413 19.12 -17.51 -5.26
CA VAL A 413 18.57 -17.78 -3.93
C VAL A 413 19.67 -17.57 -2.90
N MET A 414 19.42 -16.81 -1.84
CA MET A 414 20.31 -16.68 -0.69
C MET A 414 19.82 -17.53 0.48
N PHE A 415 20.72 -17.93 1.38
CA PHE A 415 20.36 -18.68 2.60
C PHE A 415 20.98 -18.02 3.83
N PHE A 416 20.18 -17.88 4.89
CA PHE A 416 20.52 -17.17 6.11
C PHE A 416 20.21 -18.01 7.36
N LYS A 417 21.08 -17.93 8.35
CA LYS A 417 20.84 -18.42 9.72
C LYS A 417 20.34 -17.29 10.61
N VAL A 418 19.48 -17.63 11.56
CA VAL A 418 19.01 -16.75 12.62
C VAL A 418 19.47 -17.29 13.96
N GLN A 419 20.17 -16.46 14.74
CA GLN A 419 20.75 -16.80 16.02
C GLN A 419 20.15 -15.94 17.14
N ASP A 420 20.00 -16.54 18.33
CA ASP A 420 19.70 -15.84 19.58
C ASP A 420 20.79 -16.20 20.60
N ALA A 421 21.41 -15.20 21.23
CA ALA A 421 22.59 -15.35 22.09
C ALA A 421 23.69 -16.27 21.50
N GLY A 422 23.93 -16.19 20.19
CA GLY A 422 24.91 -17.01 19.46
C GLY A 422 24.49 -18.47 19.19
N LYS A 423 23.26 -18.86 19.49
CA LYS A 423 22.69 -20.19 19.22
C LYS A 423 21.78 -20.13 17.99
N ASP A 424 22.06 -20.95 16.97
CA ASP A 424 21.16 -21.16 15.82
C ASP A 424 19.75 -21.55 16.30
N ILE A 425 18.76 -20.68 16.10
CA ILE A 425 17.34 -20.96 16.42
C ILE A 425 16.53 -21.32 15.16
N ALA A 426 16.80 -20.67 14.03
CA ALA A 426 16.04 -20.80 12.80
C ALA A 426 16.91 -20.52 11.56
N SER A 427 16.33 -20.63 10.36
CA SER A 427 16.98 -20.23 9.10
C SER A 427 15.95 -19.83 8.04
N PHE A 428 16.38 -19.20 6.95
CA PHE A 428 15.51 -18.95 5.80
C PHE A 428 16.25 -18.89 4.46
N PHE A 429 15.53 -19.24 3.40
CA PHE A 429 15.90 -18.94 2.02
C PHE A 429 15.25 -17.63 1.59
N LEU A 430 15.92 -16.88 0.70
CA LEU A 430 15.37 -15.71 0.02
C LEU A 430 15.54 -15.87 -1.49
N ASP A 431 14.44 -15.91 -2.23
CA ASP A 431 14.41 -15.87 -3.70
C ASP A 431 13.80 -14.50 -4.13
N PRO A 432 14.63 -13.47 -4.34
CA PRO A 432 14.16 -12.08 -4.38
C PRO A 432 13.63 -11.61 -5.74
N TYR A 433 14.04 -12.23 -6.85
CA TYR A 433 13.88 -11.65 -8.19
C TYR A 433 12.72 -12.25 -8.99
N ALA A 434 12.18 -11.46 -9.92
CA ALA A 434 11.22 -11.94 -10.92
C ALA A 434 11.88 -12.88 -11.94
N ARG A 435 11.24 -14.02 -12.21
CA ARG A 435 11.59 -14.93 -13.32
C ARG A 435 10.34 -15.33 -14.12
N PRO A 436 9.84 -14.43 -15.00
CA PRO A 436 8.65 -14.71 -15.82
C PRO A 436 8.83 -16.00 -16.62
N GLY A 437 7.78 -16.82 -16.66
CA GLY A 437 7.82 -18.15 -17.30
C GLY A 437 7.91 -19.30 -16.30
N GLU A 438 8.78 -19.21 -15.29
CA GLU A 438 9.03 -20.31 -14.32
C GLU A 438 8.63 -19.98 -12.86
N LYS A 439 8.66 -18.71 -12.44
CA LYS A 439 8.27 -18.31 -11.09
C LYS A 439 6.87 -17.68 -11.09
N ARG A 440 6.04 -18.01 -10.10
CA ARG A 440 4.72 -17.35 -9.93
C ARG A 440 4.90 -15.89 -9.52
N GLY A 441 4.09 -15.00 -10.10
CA GLY A 441 4.07 -13.58 -9.73
C GLY A 441 3.49 -13.31 -8.34
N GLY A 442 3.71 -12.09 -7.84
CA GLY A 442 3.39 -11.65 -6.47
C GLY A 442 4.61 -11.71 -5.55
N ALA A 443 4.37 -11.73 -4.25
CA ALA A 443 5.34 -12.11 -3.23
C ALA A 443 4.64 -13.03 -2.21
N TRP A 444 5.41 -13.85 -1.50
CA TRP A 444 4.89 -14.70 -0.41
C TRP A 444 6.01 -15.31 0.46
N MET A 445 5.68 -15.52 1.72
CA MET A 445 6.33 -16.46 2.63
C MET A 445 5.66 -17.85 2.52
N ASP A 446 6.45 -18.90 2.76
CA ASP A 446 6.10 -20.32 2.62
C ASP A 446 6.97 -21.09 3.62
N ASP A 447 6.49 -22.13 4.31
CA ASP A 447 7.34 -22.87 5.25
C ASP A 447 8.17 -23.95 4.54
N CYS A 448 9.45 -24.03 4.92
CA CYS A 448 10.36 -25.08 4.48
C CYS A 448 10.39 -26.23 5.49
N LEU A 449 10.39 -25.88 6.78
CA LEU A 449 10.24 -26.77 7.92
C LEU A 449 9.50 -26.01 9.03
N GLY A 450 8.51 -26.63 9.67
CA GLY A 450 7.96 -26.14 10.93
C GLY A 450 8.91 -26.37 12.12
N ARG A 451 8.76 -25.58 13.20
CA ARG A 451 9.39 -25.91 14.49
C ARG A 451 8.63 -27.08 15.12
N SER A 452 9.32 -28.16 15.46
CA SER A 452 8.69 -29.33 16.09
C SER A 452 9.63 -30.05 17.04
N LYS A 453 9.16 -30.30 18.26
CA LYS A 453 9.78 -31.24 19.21
C LYS A 453 9.50 -32.70 18.85
N ALA A 454 8.31 -33.00 18.33
CA ALA A 454 7.88 -34.35 17.96
C ALA A 454 8.72 -34.94 16.81
N VAL A 455 9.06 -34.11 15.82
CA VAL A 455 9.88 -34.46 14.65
C VAL A 455 11.37 -34.11 14.88
N GLY A 456 11.66 -33.12 15.71
CA GLY A 456 13.02 -32.64 16.01
C GLY A 456 13.54 -31.57 15.04
N THR A 457 12.65 -30.77 14.43
CA THR A 457 12.98 -29.72 13.46
C THR A 457 13.05 -28.32 14.07
N LYS A 458 13.98 -27.52 13.57
CA LYS A 458 13.98 -26.05 13.73
C LYS A 458 13.15 -25.41 12.61
N PRO A 459 12.52 -24.25 12.83
CA PRO A 459 11.76 -23.59 11.79
C PRO A 459 12.69 -23.07 10.69
N VAL A 460 12.29 -23.32 9.44
CA VAL A 460 12.93 -22.78 8.24
C VAL A 460 11.86 -22.20 7.33
N ALA A 461 12.08 -20.98 6.83
CA ALA A 461 11.17 -20.28 5.92
C ALA A 461 11.72 -20.18 4.48
N TYR A 462 10.83 -20.06 3.50
CA TYR A 462 11.14 -19.49 2.18
C TYR A 462 10.53 -18.09 2.09
N LEU A 463 11.32 -17.09 1.73
CA LEU A 463 10.85 -15.74 1.42
C LEU A 463 10.97 -15.51 -0.08
N ASN A 464 9.86 -15.21 -0.76
CA ASN A 464 9.82 -15.15 -2.22
C ASN A 464 9.26 -13.79 -2.67
N CYS A 465 10.10 -12.99 -3.34
CA CYS A 465 9.69 -11.73 -3.96
C CYS A 465 9.81 -11.82 -5.49
N ASN A 466 9.13 -10.96 -6.23
CA ASN A 466 9.34 -10.78 -7.68
C ASN A 466 9.90 -9.39 -7.99
N GLY A 467 10.97 -9.01 -7.27
CA GLY A 467 11.64 -7.72 -7.44
C GLY A 467 12.56 -7.66 -8.68
N SER A 468 13.01 -6.45 -8.98
CA SER A 468 13.86 -6.11 -10.11
C SER A 468 15.22 -6.85 -10.04
N PRO A 469 15.57 -7.68 -11.04
CA PRO A 469 16.84 -8.41 -11.04
C PRO A 469 18.05 -7.47 -11.23
N PRO A 470 19.28 -7.93 -10.92
CA PRO A 470 20.51 -7.20 -11.22
C PRO A 470 20.66 -6.90 -12.72
N VAL A 471 21.19 -5.72 -13.05
CA VAL A 471 21.38 -5.28 -14.45
C VAL A 471 22.87 -5.11 -14.76
N GLY A 472 23.40 -6.00 -15.60
CA GLY A 472 24.82 -6.05 -15.93
C GLY A 472 25.67 -6.37 -14.71
N THR A 473 26.56 -5.45 -14.34
CA THR A 473 27.42 -5.56 -13.14
C THR A 473 26.87 -4.82 -11.91
N LYS A 474 25.72 -4.12 -12.03
CA LYS A 474 25.09 -3.41 -10.90
C LYS A 474 24.30 -4.39 -10.03
N PRO A 475 24.25 -4.21 -8.69
CA PRO A 475 23.38 -5.00 -7.83
C PRO A 475 21.90 -4.79 -8.20
N SER A 476 21.00 -5.61 -7.63
CA SER A 476 19.57 -5.29 -7.65
C SER A 476 19.33 -3.97 -6.92
N LEU A 477 18.73 -3.00 -7.62
CA LEU A 477 18.40 -1.66 -7.14
C LEU A 477 16.87 -1.55 -7.07
N MET A 478 16.33 -1.64 -5.86
CA MET A 478 14.91 -1.79 -5.58
C MET A 478 14.18 -0.44 -5.66
N THR A 479 12.89 -0.41 -6.03
CA THR A 479 12.03 0.71 -5.65
C THR A 479 11.72 0.66 -4.15
N PHE A 480 11.19 1.75 -3.60
CA PHE A 480 10.71 1.77 -2.22
C PHE A 480 9.63 0.69 -1.98
N SER A 481 8.73 0.47 -2.95
CA SER A 481 7.67 -0.54 -2.84
C SER A 481 8.18 -1.99 -2.96
N GLU A 482 9.26 -2.21 -3.70
CA GLU A 482 9.97 -3.50 -3.69
C GLU A 482 10.61 -3.75 -2.31
N ALA A 483 11.07 -2.72 -1.61
CA ALA A 483 11.58 -2.82 -0.23
C ALA A 483 10.45 -3.04 0.80
N GLU A 484 9.31 -2.36 0.66
CA GLU A 484 8.09 -2.62 1.47
C GLU A 484 7.65 -4.09 1.34
N THR A 485 7.65 -4.62 0.12
CA THR A 485 7.35 -6.03 -0.16
C THR A 485 8.33 -6.97 0.56
N LEU A 486 9.64 -6.70 0.52
CA LEU A 486 10.64 -7.53 1.20
C LEU A 486 10.49 -7.51 2.74
N PHE A 487 10.20 -6.35 3.31
CA PHE A 487 9.92 -6.21 4.75
C PHE A 487 8.64 -6.93 5.16
N HIS A 488 7.61 -6.90 4.31
CA HIS A 488 6.34 -7.61 4.50
C HIS A 488 6.57 -9.13 4.58
N GLU A 489 7.23 -9.75 3.59
CA GLU A 489 7.51 -11.20 3.64
C GLU A 489 8.40 -11.58 4.83
N PHE A 490 9.37 -10.74 5.18
CA PHE A 490 10.23 -10.96 6.34
C PHE A 490 9.45 -10.90 7.67
N GLY A 491 8.33 -10.17 7.75
CA GLY A 491 7.44 -10.19 8.91
C GLY A 491 6.74 -11.54 9.14
N HIS A 492 6.22 -12.18 8.09
CA HIS A 492 5.75 -13.57 8.18
C HIS A 492 6.91 -14.53 8.55
N GLY A 493 8.07 -14.33 7.92
CA GLY A 493 9.29 -15.08 8.23
C GLY A 493 9.68 -15.01 9.71
N LEU A 494 9.60 -13.82 10.31
CA LEU A 494 9.87 -13.61 11.73
C LEU A 494 8.87 -14.34 12.64
N GLN A 495 7.57 -14.37 12.32
CA GLN A 495 6.59 -15.13 13.11
C GLN A 495 6.84 -16.64 13.03
N HIS A 496 7.23 -17.15 11.86
CA HIS A 496 7.62 -18.56 11.71
C HIS A 496 8.91 -18.90 12.46
N MET A 497 9.92 -18.04 12.37
CA MET A 497 11.27 -18.31 12.87
C MET A 497 11.45 -18.06 14.37
N LEU A 498 10.73 -17.09 14.95
CA LEU A 498 10.89 -16.68 16.35
C LEU A 498 9.88 -17.32 17.32
N THR A 499 9.10 -18.28 16.83
CA THR A 499 8.13 -19.02 17.64
C THR A 499 8.77 -19.79 18.79
N HIS A 500 8.22 -19.62 20.00
CA HIS A 500 8.64 -20.37 21.20
C HIS A 500 7.81 -21.64 21.44
N VAL A 501 6.76 -21.87 20.63
CA VAL A 501 5.93 -23.09 20.67
C VAL A 501 6.70 -24.30 20.14
N GLU A 502 6.55 -25.45 20.81
CA GLU A 502 7.27 -26.70 20.49
C GLU A 502 6.39 -27.80 19.86
N ASP A 503 5.06 -27.69 19.99
CA ASP A 503 4.08 -28.58 19.37
C ASP A 503 3.83 -28.11 17.92
N GLY A 504 4.22 -28.89 16.92
CA GLY A 504 4.34 -28.41 15.53
C GLY A 504 3.03 -28.00 14.87
N GLU A 505 1.92 -28.65 15.25
CA GLU A 505 0.56 -28.33 14.77
C GLU A 505 0.09 -26.91 15.18
N CYS A 506 0.80 -26.18 16.05
CA CYS A 506 0.52 -24.76 16.34
C CYS A 506 1.75 -23.84 16.44
N ALA A 507 2.93 -24.30 15.99
CA ALA A 507 4.15 -23.51 15.99
C ALA A 507 4.27 -22.60 14.75
N GLY A 508 4.94 -21.46 14.91
CA GLY A 508 5.15 -20.50 13.82
C GLY A 508 3.82 -19.86 13.40
N ILE A 509 3.46 -20.02 12.12
CA ILE A 509 2.16 -19.57 11.59
C ILE A 509 1.05 -20.65 11.68
N ASN A 510 1.38 -21.88 12.11
CA ASN A 510 0.39 -22.96 12.18
C ASN A 510 -0.68 -22.67 13.23
N ASN A 511 -1.94 -22.93 12.90
CA ASN A 511 -3.13 -22.68 13.72
C ASN A 511 -3.31 -21.22 14.20
N VAL A 512 -2.75 -20.24 13.47
CA VAL A 512 -3.11 -18.83 13.55
C VAL A 512 -4.31 -18.57 12.62
N GLU A 513 -5.34 -17.90 13.13
CA GLU A 513 -6.52 -17.49 12.36
C GLU A 513 -6.13 -16.62 11.15
N TRP A 514 -6.75 -16.89 10.00
CA TRP A 514 -6.29 -16.35 8.69
C TRP A 514 -6.42 -14.83 8.54
N ASP A 515 -7.20 -14.16 9.38
CA ASP A 515 -7.31 -12.70 9.48
C ASP A 515 -6.36 -12.06 10.50
N ALA A 516 -5.50 -12.85 11.14
CA ALA A 516 -4.41 -12.39 12.01
C ALA A 516 -3.00 -12.66 11.45
N VAL A 517 -2.81 -13.55 10.46
CA VAL A 517 -1.48 -13.90 9.91
C VAL A 517 -0.75 -12.74 9.22
N GLU A 518 -1.49 -11.73 8.77
CA GLU A 518 -0.98 -10.53 8.07
C GLU A 518 -0.52 -9.41 9.04
N LEU A 519 -0.73 -9.57 10.36
CA LEU A 519 -0.30 -8.58 11.36
C LEU A 519 1.23 -8.38 11.37
N PRO A 520 2.07 -9.43 11.44
CA PRO A 520 3.54 -9.26 11.47
C PRO A 520 4.12 -8.71 10.16
N SER A 521 3.55 -9.08 9.02
CA SER A 521 4.00 -8.67 7.69
C SER A 521 3.74 -7.18 7.47
N GLN A 522 2.51 -6.72 7.69
CA GLN A 522 2.14 -5.31 7.60
C GLN A 522 2.80 -4.45 8.70
N PHE A 523 3.04 -5.02 9.89
CA PHE A 523 3.83 -4.35 10.94
C PHE A 523 5.27 -4.09 10.51
N MET A 524 5.95 -5.04 9.87
CA MET A 524 7.34 -4.83 9.47
C MET A 524 7.50 -3.73 8.42
N ALA A 525 6.57 -3.61 7.46
CA ALA A 525 6.61 -2.56 6.43
C ALA A 525 6.62 -1.12 7.00
N ASN A 526 5.98 -0.90 8.16
CA ASN A 526 5.94 0.43 8.80
C ASN A 526 7.34 1.00 9.12
N TRP A 527 8.34 0.16 9.36
CA TRP A 527 9.71 0.60 9.69
C TRP A 527 10.44 1.32 8.55
N LEU A 528 9.94 1.23 7.31
CA LEU A 528 10.45 2.01 6.17
C LEU A 528 10.01 3.49 6.21
N TYR A 529 9.10 3.85 7.11
CA TYR A 529 8.71 5.24 7.38
C TYR A 529 9.33 5.80 8.67
N HIS A 530 10.20 5.02 9.32
CA HIS A 530 11.00 5.43 10.49
C HIS A 530 12.37 5.96 10.03
N LYS A 531 12.64 7.25 10.25
CA LYS A 531 13.83 7.91 9.68
C LYS A 531 15.17 7.30 10.15
N PRO A 532 15.43 7.06 11.46
CA PRO A 532 16.65 6.38 11.90
C PRO A 532 16.83 4.97 11.32
N THR A 533 15.73 4.28 10.98
CA THR A 533 15.80 2.99 10.27
C THR A 533 16.30 3.20 8.84
N VAL A 534 15.69 4.09 8.06
CA VAL A 534 16.05 4.29 6.65
C VAL A 534 17.45 4.88 6.51
N ASP A 535 17.82 5.84 7.35
CA ASP A 535 19.16 6.44 7.37
C ASP A 535 20.28 5.40 7.64
N SER A 536 19.96 4.25 8.27
CA SER A 536 20.94 3.20 8.54
C SER A 536 21.37 2.37 7.32
N PHE A 537 20.61 2.43 6.21
CA PHE A 537 20.90 1.62 5.01
C PHE A 537 20.64 2.29 3.66
N ALA A 538 19.80 3.32 3.58
CA ALA A 538 19.48 4.01 2.32
C ALA A 538 20.64 4.94 1.91
N VAL A 539 21.68 4.34 1.34
CA VAL A 539 22.89 5.02 0.85
C VAL A 539 23.11 4.68 -0.62
N HIS A 540 23.45 5.68 -1.42
CA HIS A 540 23.68 5.54 -2.86
C HIS A 540 24.78 4.50 -3.13
N PHE A 541 24.47 3.46 -3.91
CA PHE A 541 25.37 2.30 -4.06
C PHE A 541 26.75 2.63 -4.66
N GLU A 542 26.86 3.68 -5.49
CA GLU A 542 28.13 4.15 -6.07
C GLU A 542 28.88 5.17 -5.18
N THR A 543 28.24 6.26 -4.70
CA THR A 543 28.93 7.33 -3.94
C THR A 543 28.98 7.08 -2.43
N GLY A 544 28.11 6.23 -1.89
CA GLY A 544 27.96 5.99 -0.45
C GLY A 544 27.19 7.08 0.31
N GLU A 545 26.69 8.12 -0.37
CA GLU A 545 25.97 9.24 0.24
C GLU A 545 24.58 8.80 0.77
N PRO A 546 24.13 9.31 1.93
CA PRO A 546 22.83 8.99 2.50
C PRO A 546 21.69 9.63 1.70
N LEU A 547 20.51 9.01 1.75
CA LEU A 547 19.27 9.56 1.20
C LEU A 547 19.02 10.98 1.75
N PRO A 548 18.87 12.01 0.89
CA PRO A 548 18.63 13.37 1.35
C PRO A 548 17.37 13.47 2.22
N SER A 549 17.47 14.21 3.33
CA SER A 549 16.38 14.22 4.32
C SER A 549 15.11 14.91 3.83
N ASP A 550 15.18 15.81 2.85
CA ASP A 550 13.98 16.34 2.18
C ASP A 550 13.30 15.26 1.32
N VAL A 551 14.09 14.43 0.63
CA VAL A 551 13.61 13.28 -0.17
C VAL A 551 12.95 12.24 0.73
N PHE A 552 13.49 11.97 1.91
CA PHE A 552 12.83 11.11 2.89
C PHE A 552 11.46 11.67 3.34
N GLU A 553 11.37 12.96 3.71
CA GLU A 553 10.09 13.56 4.11
C GLU A 553 9.09 13.63 2.93
N LYS A 554 9.56 13.75 1.68
CA LYS A 554 8.71 13.62 0.48
C LYS A 554 8.16 12.20 0.30
N ILE A 555 8.97 11.16 0.50
CA ILE A 555 8.51 9.75 0.51
C ILE A 555 7.45 9.57 1.60
N LYS A 556 7.72 10.01 2.83
CA LYS A 556 6.79 9.94 3.95
C LYS A 556 5.48 10.69 3.67
N GLY A 557 5.55 11.88 3.08
CA GLY A 557 4.38 12.64 2.63
C GLY A 557 3.60 11.98 1.48
N SER A 558 4.23 11.07 0.71
CA SER A 558 3.58 10.31 -0.35
C SER A 558 2.82 9.07 0.17
N ARG A 559 3.03 8.63 1.42
CA ARG A 559 2.30 7.49 2.02
C ARG A 559 0.78 7.67 1.99
N ILE A 560 0.33 8.93 2.13
CA ILE A 560 -1.09 9.31 2.13
C ILE A 560 -1.61 9.72 0.74
N PHE A 561 -0.84 9.52 -0.33
CA PHE A 561 -1.22 9.90 -1.68
C PHE A 561 -2.02 8.80 -2.38
N MET A 562 -3.22 9.12 -2.87
CA MET A 562 -4.19 8.16 -3.44
C MET A 562 -4.60 7.03 -2.47
N ALA A 563 -4.33 7.20 -1.17
CA ALA A 563 -4.52 6.17 -0.17
C ALA A 563 -5.99 5.86 0.10
N ALA A 564 -6.91 6.82 -0.11
CA ALA A 564 -8.35 6.55 -0.04
C ALA A 564 -8.83 5.70 -1.22
N SER A 565 -8.36 5.99 -2.43
CA SER A 565 -8.63 5.21 -3.65
C SER A 565 -8.07 3.79 -3.54
N MET A 566 -6.87 3.63 -2.98
CA MET A 566 -6.28 2.32 -2.67
C MET A 566 -7.08 1.57 -1.59
N MET A 567 -7.56 2.27 -0.55
CA MET A 567 -8.44 1.69 0.47
C MET A 567 -9.75 1.18 -0.14
N LEU A 568 -10.45 1.99 -0.94
CA LEU A 568 -11.68 1.56 -1.63
C LEU A 568 -11.47 0.32 -2.51
N ARG A 569 -10.36 0.25 -3.25
CA ARG A 569 -10.05 -0.93 -4.08
C ARG A 569 -9.88 -2.19 -3.24
N GLN A 570 -9.28 -2.10 -2.05
CA GLN A 570 -9.14 -3.25 -1.15
C GLN A 570 -10.48 -3.65 -0.52
N LEU A 571 -11.30 -2.66 -0.12
CA LEU A 571 -12.65 -2.91 0.41
C LEU A 571 -13.59 -3.50 -0.64
N GLN A 572 -13.46 -3.11 -1.92
CA GLN A 572 -14.20 -3.72 -3.04
C GLN A 572 -13.93 -5.23 -3.15
N LEU A 573 -12.65 -5.61 -3.11
CA LEU A 573 -12.23 -7.01 -3.24
C LEU A 573 -12.71 -7.85 -2.04
N GLY A 574 -12.71 -7.27 -0.83
CA GLY A 574 -13.26 -7.89 0.37
C GLY A 574 -14.78 -8.07 0.33
N ASP A 575 -15.55 -7.02 0.02
CA ASP A 575 -17.02 -7.10 -0.04
C ASP A 575 -17.48 -8.02 -1.17
N LEU A 576 -16.79 -8.03 -2.33
CA LEU A 576 -17.09 -8.95 -3.43
C LEU A 576 -16.85 -10.41 -3.06
N ASP A 577 -15.71 -10.74 -2.43
CA ASP A 577 -15.41 -12.08 -1.95
C ASP A 577 -16.44 -12.56 -0.91
N MET A 578 -16.76 -11.74 0.09
CA MET A 578 -17.75 -12.11 1.10
C MET A 578 -19.15 -12.28 0.48
N LYS A 579 -19.55 -11.43 -0.47
CA LYS A 579 -20.86 -11.54 -1.14
C LYS A 579 -20.98 -12.76 -2.04
N LEU A 580 -19.94 -13.10 -2.81
CA LEU A 580 -19.91 -14.31 -3.64
C LEU A 580 -20.03 -15.60 -2.83
N HIS A 581 -19.69 -15.57 -1.54
CA HIS A 581 -19.70 -16.72 -0.63
C HIS A 581 -20.79 -16.68 0.45
N SER A 582 -21.69 -15.68 0.46
CA SER A 582 -22.79 -15.57 1.43
C SER A 582 -24.15 -15.17 0.82
N GLU A 583 -24.18 -14.10 0.02
CA GLU A 583 -25.41 -13.54 -0.54
C GLU A 583 -25.73 -14.07 -1.95
N PHE A 584 -24.71 -14.51 -2.69
CA PHE A 584 -24.85 -14.95 -4.08
C PHE A 584 -25.39 -16.38 -4.20
N ASP A 585 -26.37 -16.58 -5.07
CA ASP A 585 -26.79 -17.92 -5.49
C ASP A 585 -26.20 -18.30 -6.85
N PRO A 586 -25.18 -19.17 -6.92
CA PRO A 586 -24.60 -19.63 -8.19
C PRO A 586 -25.53 -20.54 -8.99
N GLU A 587 -26.70 -20.92 -8.46
CA GLU A 587 -27.75 -21.65 -9.19
C GLU A 587 -28.95 -20.76 -9.54
N GLY A 588 -28.93 -19.48 -9.14
CA GLY A 588 -29.94 -18.49 -9.49
C GLY A 588 -29.79 -17.92 -10.91
N PRO A 589 -30.68 -17.00 -11.30
CA PRO A 589 -30.63 -16.33 -12.62
C PRO A 589 -29.58 -15.20 -12.71
N ASP A 590 -28.90 -14.87 -11.61
CA ASP A 590 -27.90 -13.81 -11.54
C ASP A 590 -26.47 -14.36 -11.73
N THR A 591 -25.55 -13.57 -12.27
CA THR A 591 -24.18 -14.01 -12.56
C THR A 591 -23.17 -13.42 -11.58
N PHE A 592 -22.05 -14.10 -11.36
CA PHE A 592 -20.94 -13.56 -10.55
C PHE A 592 -20.38 -12.24 -11.13
N LEU A 593 -20.49 -12.02 -12.45
CA LEU A 593 -20.14 -10.75 -13.11
C LEU A 593 -21.16 -9.63 -12.80
N ASN A 594 -22.44 -9.94 -12.62
CA ASN A 594 -23.42 -8.97 -12.14
C ASN A 594 -23.16 -8.59 -10.68
N VAL A 595 -22.75 -9.55 -9.83
CA VAL A 595 -22.27 -9.25 -8.46
C VAL A 595 -21.04 -8.34 -8.52
N GLN A 596 -20.05 -8.65 -9.37
CA GLN A 596 -18.88 -7.81 -9.60
C GLN A 596 -19.26 -6.37 -9.97
N ARG A 597 -20.21 -6.19 -10.92
CA ARG A 597 -20.71 -4.87 -11.34
C ARG A 597 -21.37 -4.12 -10.17
N ARG A 598 -22.36 -4.72 -9.49
CA ARG A 598 -23.06 -4.08 -8.35
C ARG A 598 -22.14 -3.71 -7.18
N VAL A 599 -21.07 -4.47 -6.96
CA VAL A 599 -20.04 -4.12 -5.95
C VAL A 599 -19.10 -3.04 -6.50
N ALA A 600 -18.73 -3.07 -7.77
CA ALA A 600 -17.96 -1.99 -8.40
C ALA A 600 -18.69 -0.64 -8.31
N ASP A 601 -20.00 -0.58 -8.58
CA ASP A 601 -20.81 0.65 -8.48
C ASP A 601 -20.72 1.31 -7.09
N LYS A 602 -20.56 0.51 -6.02
CA LYS A 602 -20.43 0.97 -4.62
C LYS A 602 -19.02 1.48 -4.29
N TYR A 603 -17.96 0.88 -4.82
CA TYR A 603 -16.57 1.15 -4.39
C TYR A 603 -15.68 1.85 -5.43
N GLN A 604 -15.97 1.72 -6.71
CA GLN A 604 -15.20 2.40 -7.76
C GLN A 604 -15.82 3.78 -8.06
N ILE A 605 -14.96 4.75 -8.37
CA ILE A 605 -15.38 6.11 -8.74
C ILE A 605 -15.47 6.26 -10.27
N LEU A 606 -14.59 5.55 -11.00
CA LEU A 606 -14.75 5.27 -12.44
C LEU A 606 -15.42 3.89 -12.59
N PRO A 607 -16.45 3.73 -13.44
CA PRO A 607 -17.10 2.44 -13.63
C PRO A 607 -16.19 1.44 -14.37
N PRO A 608 -16.30 0.12 -14.09
CA PRO A 608 -15.52 -0.90 -14.78
C PRO A 608 -15.94 -1.02 -16.26
N LEU A 609 -15.01 -1.50 -17.11
CA LEU A 609 -15.30 -1.78 -18.52
C LEU A 609 -16.26 -2.97 -18.65
N GLU A 610 -17.03 -3.05 -19.75
CA GLU A 610 -17.96 -4.17 -19.96
C GLU A 610 -17.20 -5.52 -20.08
N GLU A 611 -15.98 -5.46 -20.59
CA GLU A 611 -15.03 -6.55 -20.79
C GLU A 611 -14.19 -6.88 -19.53
N ASP A 612 -14.42 -6.22 -18.39
CA ASP A 612 -13.73 -6.53 -17.14
C ASP A 612 -14.06 -7.96 -16.65
N ARG A 613 -13.04 -8.81 -16.55
CA ARG A 613 -13.14 -10.19 -16.07
C ARG A 613 -12.12 -10.45 -14.95
N PHE A 614 -11.77 -9.44 -14.13
CA PHE A 614 -10.70 -9.60 -13.13
C PHE A 614 -10.90 -10.78 -12.18
N LEU A 615 -12.14 -11.21 -11.91
CA LEU A 615 -12.45 -12.42 -11.14
C LEU A 615 -11.81 -13.69 -11.74
N CYS A 616 -11.70 -13.81 -13.07
CA CYS A 616 -10.95 -14.88 -13.74
C CYS A 616 -9.45 -14.87 -13.43
N SER A 617 -8.92 -13.77 -12.89
CA SER A 617 -7.55 -13.61 -12.41
C SER A 617 -7.41 -13.53 -10.88
N PHE A 618 -8.51 -13.57 -10.13
CA PHE A 618 -8.50 -13.35 -8.67
C PHE A 618 -8.08 -14.60 -7.88
N LYS A 619 -6.81 -14.99 -8.07
CA LYS A 619 -6.20 -16.21 -7.52
C LYS A 619 -6.43 -16.39 -6.02
N HIS A 620 -6.38 -15.30 -5.24
CA HIS A 620 -6.56 -15.31 -3.79
C HIS A 620 -7.78 -16.11 -3.31
N ILE A 621 -8.93 -16.00 -4.00
CA ILE A 621 -10.20 -16.60 -3.56
C ILE A 621 -10.58 -17.88 -4.33
N PHE A 622 -10.01 -18.13 -5.52
CA PHE A 622 -10.32 -19.32 -6.33
C PHE A 622 -9.20 -20.37 -6.38
N ALA A 623 -7.96 -19.98 -6.08
CA ALA A 623 -6.77 -20.84 -6.10
C ALA A 623 -5.75 -20.41 -5.01
N GLY A 624 -6.27 -20.09 -3.83
CA GLY A 624 -5.55 -19.59 -2.66
C GLY A 624 -6.42 -19.65 -1.39
N GLY A 625 -5.86 -19.30 -0.23
CA GLY A 625 -6.49 -19.47 1.08
C GLY A 625 -7.55 -18.42 1.47
N TYR A 626 -7.76 -17.38 0.67
CA TYR A 626 -8.54 -16.19 1.06
C TYR A 626 -10.03 -16.25 0.68
N ALA A 627 -10.58 -17.43 0.38
CA ALA A 627 -11.98 -17.57 0.01
C ALA A 627 -12.93 -17.28 1.19
N ALA A 628 -13.81 -16.29 1.05
CA ALA A 628 -14.51 -15.65 2.18
C ALA A 628 -13.53 -15.26 3.31
N GLY A 629 -12.51 -14.51 2.91
CA GLY A 629 -11.33 -14.22 3.69
C GLY A 629 -10.43 -13.13 3.10
N TYR A 630 -10.75 -12.52 1.95
CA TYR A 630 -9.91 -11.43 1.42
C TYR A 630 -9.95 -10.18 2.31
N TYR A 631 -10.99 -10.02 3.13
CA TYR A 631 -11.05 -8.98 4.17
C TYR A 631 -9.89 -9.07 5.19
N SER A 632 -9.25 -10.24 5.32
CA SER A 632 -8.10 -10.49 6.23
C SER A 632 -7.03 -9.42 6.11
N TYR A 633 -6.73 -8.98 4.89
CA TYR A 633 -5.76 -7.92 4.63
C TYR A 633 -6.07 -6.62 5.37
N LYS A 634 -7.34 -6.23 5.52
CA LYS A 634 -7.74 -5.00 6.23
C LYS A 634 -8.12 -5.23 7.69
N TRP A 635 -8.47 -6.46 8.08
CA TRP A 635 -8.58 -6.84 9.48
C TRP A 635 -7.22 -6.78 10.17
N ALA A 636 -6.20 -7.39 9.55
CA ALA A 636 -4.83 -7.35 10.02
C ALA A 636 -4.19 -5.96 9.91
N GLU A 637 -4.51 -5.14 8.90
CA GLU A 637 -3.91 -3.80 8.77
C GLU A 637 -4.33 -2.88 9.94
N VAL A 638 -5.55 -3.08 10.47
CA VAL A 638 -6.02 -2.44 11.70
C VAL A 638 -5.26 -2.95 12.92
N LEU A 639 -4.98 -4.26 13.01
CA LEU A 639 -4.12 -4.82 14.05
C LEU A 639 -2.69 -4.26 13.96
N SER A 640 -2.11 -4.16 12.76
CA SER A 640 -0.71 -3.77 12.55
C SER A 640 -0.47 -2.28 12.71
N ALA A 641 -1.39 -1.42 12.25
CA ALA A 641 -1.32 0.01 12.48
C ALA A 641 -1.44 0.33 13.98
N ASP A 642 -2.39 -0.28 14.69
CA ASP A 642 -2.51 -0.08 16.14
C ASP A 642 -1.40 -0.78 16.93
N ALA A 643 -0.74 -1.80 16.37
CA ALA A 643 0.46 -2.38 16.96
C ALA A 643 1.69 -1.49 16.77
N PHE A 644 1.87 -0.86 15.60
CA PHE A 644 2.92 0.12 15.37
C PHE A 644 2.71 1.40 16.20
N ALA A 645 1.46 1.83 16.39
CA ALA A 645 1.11 2.91 17.30
C ALA A 645 1.57 2.66 18.76
N ALA A 646 1.73 1.40 19.18
CA ALA A 646 2.31 1.08 20.50
C ALA A 646 3.82 1.36 20.61
N PHE A 647 4.53 1.47 19.48
CA PHE A 647 5.92 1.95 19.42
C PHE A 647 5.96 3.48 19.28
N GLU A 648 4.98 4.10 18.62
CA GLU A 648 4.83 5.57 18.60
C GLU A 648 4.52 6.11 20.02
N GLU A 649 3.56 5.50 20.72
CA GLU A 649 3.18 5.79 22.12
C GLU A 649 4.36 5.65 23.10
N ALA A 650 5.34 4.80 22.78
CA ALA A 650 6.54 4.54 23.57
C ALA A 650 7.71 5.48 23.23
N GLY A 651 7.63 6.24 22.12
CA GLY A 651 8.65 7.14 21.63
C GLY A 651 9.65 6.48 20.66
N LEU A 652 9.55 6.80 19.37
CA LEU A 652 10.42 6.24 18.32
C LEU A 652 11.91 6.60 18.45
N GLU A 653 12.24 7.67 19.19
CA GLU A 653 13.63 8.08 19.44
C GLU A 653 14.23 7.43 20.71
N ASP A 654 13.41 6.79 21.57
CA ASP A 654 13.87 6.10 22.78
C ASP A 654 14.23 4.65 22.44
N GLU A 655 15.53 4.36 22.35
CA GLU A 655 15.98 3.01 22.02
C GLU A 655 15.68 1.95 23.07
N GLU A 656 15.53 2.31 24.35
CA GLU A 656 15.23 1.35 25.42
C GLU A 656 13.74 1.02 25.42
N ALA A 657 12.88 2.02 25.26
CA ALA A 657 11.45 1.83 25.05
C ALA A 657 11.17 1.00 23.78
N LEU A 658 11.83 1.31 22.65
CA LEU A 658 11.72 0.51 21.42
C LEU A 658 12.20 -0.94 21.60
N ARG A 659 13.29 -1.18 22.34
CA ARG A 659 13.75 -2.55 22.69
C ARG A 659 12.72 -3.26 23.56
N SER A 660 12.14 -2.58 24.55
CA SER A 660 11.14 -3.12 25.49
C SER A 660 9.83 -3.52 24.78
N VAL A 661 9.27 -2.64 23.95
CA VAL A 661 8.08 -2.95 23.14
C VAL A 661 8.41 -3.99 22.06
N GLY A 662 9.61 -3.95 21.48
CA GLY A 662 10.10 -4.94 20.52
C GLY A 662 10.20 -6.35 21.09
N ARG A 663 10.74 -6.50 22.31
CA ARG A 663 10.72 -7.78 23.04
C ARG A 663 9.31 -8.21 23.37
N ARG A 664 8.43 -7.32 23.85
CA ARG A 664 7.02 -7.66 24.09
C ARG A 664 6.32 -8.15 22.82
N PHE A 665 6.58 -7.56 21.65
CA PHE A 665 6.05 -8.02 20.36
C PHE A 665 6.62 -9.38 19.93
N ARG A 666 7.93 -9.60 20.12
CA ARG A 666 8.57 -10.92 19.92
C ARG A 666 7.90 -11.97 20.80
N ASP A 667 7.80 -11.73 22.10
CA ASP A 667 7.40 -12.72 23.09
C ASP A 667 5.88 -12.95 23.13
N THR A 668 5.11 -12.25 22.29
CA THR A 668 3.67 -12.45 22.08
C THR A 668 3.35 -12.78 20.61
N VAL A 669 3.29 -11.75 19.76
CA VAL A 669 2.80 -11.82 18.37
C VAL A 669 3.65 -12.73 17.48
N LEU A 670 4.98 -12.70 17.64
CA LEU A 670 5.88 -13.60 16.89
C LEU A 670 6.08 -14.96 17.60
N GLY A 671 6.03 -14.96 18.93
CA GLY A 671 6.41 -16.10 19.77
C GLY A 671 5.33 -17.17 19.94
N CYS A 672 4.09 -16.75 20.25
CA CYS A 672 3.02 -17.64 20.69
C CYS A 672 2.39 -18.50 19.58
N GLY A 673 2.66 -18.19 18.30
CA GLY A 673 2.08 -18.87 17.14
C GLY A 673 0.58 -19.09 17.23
N GLY A 674 0.11 -20.24 16.75
CA GLY A 674 -1.26 -20.70 16.95
C GLY A 674 -1.51 -21.37 18.31
N GLY A 675 -0.60 -21.27 19.27
CA GLY A 675 -0.78 -21.85 20.60
C GLY A 675 -1.83 -21.10 21.45
N ARG A 676 -2.10 -19.83 21.14
CA ARG A 676 -3.04 -18.98 21.90
C ARG A 676 -3.83 -18.09 20.93
N HIS A 677 -5.13 -17.90 21.19
CA HIS A 677 -6.00 -17.18 20.25
C HIS A 677 -5.49 -15.76 19.95
N PRO A 678 -5.43 -15.29 18.69
CA PRO A 678 -4.84 -13.99 18.35
C PRO A 678 -5.42 -12.79 19.10
N SER A 679 -6.72 -12.78 19.41
CA SER A 679 -7.30 -11.71 20.26
C SER A 679 -6.85 -11.75 21.72
N LYS A 680 -6.32 -12.86 22.24
CA LYS A 680 -5.60 -12.92 23.53
C LYS A 680 -4.18 -12.38 23.35
N VAL A 681 -3.43 -12.94 22.39
CA VAL A 681 -2.04 -12.55 22.10
C VAL A 681 -1.91 -11.05 21.82
N TYR A 682 -2.85 -10.48 21.07
CA TYR A 682 -2.89 -9.05 20.78
C TYR A 682 -3.16 -8.20 22.02
N ARG A 683 -4.08 -8.60 22.90
CA ARG A 683 -4.33 -7.90 24.18
C ARG A 683 -3.14 -8.01 25.13
N ASP A 684 -2.44 -9.14 25.15
CA ASP A 684 -1.22 -9.31 25.95
C ASP A 684 -0.06 -8.41 25.44
N PHE A 685 -0.01 -8.15 24.13
CA PHE A 685 0.92 -7.17 23.53
C PHE A 685 0.49 -5.71 23.79
N ARG A 686 -0.78 -5.39 23.53
CA ARG A 686 -1.29 -4.03 23.33
C ARG A 686 -2.00 -3.43 24.55
N GLY A 687 -2.47 -4.26 25.48
CA GLY A 687 -3.30 -3.88 26.62
C GLY A 687 -4.78 -3.61 26.30
N LYS A 688 -5.19 -3.73 25.03
CA LYS A 688 -6.54 -3.49 24.52
C LYS A 688 -6.77 -4.27 23.21
N ASP A 689 -8.03 -4.38 22.79
CA ASP A 689 -8.37 -4.76 21.42
C ASP A 689 -8.10 -3.60 20.44
N ALA A 690 -7.86 -3.93 19.16
CA ALA A 690 -7.57 -2.93 18.13
C ALA A 690 -8.82 -2.19 17.63
N THR A 691 -8.59 -1.03 17.04
CA THR A 691 -9.63 -0.13 16.50
C THR A 691 -9.13 0.53 15.22
N VAL A 692 -10.03 0.75 14.24
CA VAL A 692 -9.71 1.36 12.92
C VAL A 692 -8.96 2.70 13.01
N ASP A 693 -9.09 3.39 14.15
CA ASP A 693 -8.41 4.59 14.60
C ASP A 693 -6.97 4.74 14.07
N ALA A 694 -6.08 3.80 14.42
CA ALA A 694 -4.66 3.91 14.08
C ALA A 694 -4.41 3.86 12.56
N LEU A 695 -5.15 3.01 11.85
CA LEU A 695 -5.10 2.92 10.39
C LEU A 695 -5.66 4.19 9.71
N LEU A 696 -6.77 4.73 10.23
CA LEU A 696 -7.35 5.99 9.75
C LEU A 696 -6.43 7.20 10.03
N TYR A 697 -5.61 7.14 11.08
CA TYR A 697 -4.53 8.10 11.32
C TYR A 697 -3.37 7.92 10.33
N GLU A 698 -2.88 6.68 10.17
CA GLU A 698 -1.75 6.31 9.32
C GLU A 698 -1.94 6.75 7.86
N ILE A 699 -3.13 6.53 7.29
CA ILE A 699 -3.46 6.96 5.93
C ILE A 699 -3.81 8.46 5.84
N GLY A 700 -3.89 9.20 6.96
CA GLY A 700 -4.19 10.63 6.98
C GLY A 700 -5.68 11.01 6.93
N ALA A 701 -6.59 10.04 7.11
CA ALA A 701 -8.02 10.20 6.83
C ALA A 701 -8.73 11.28 7.67
N ALA A 702 -8.25 11.55 8.89
CA ALA A 702 -8.77 12.63 9.73
C ALA A 702 -8.59 14.03 9.10
N LEU A 703 -7.56 14.21 8.25
CA LEU A 703 -7.30 15.46 7.52
C LEU A 703 -8.22 15.61 6.30
N TRP A 704 -8.55 14.51 5.60
CA TRP A 704 -9.36 14.54 4.37
C TRP A 704 -10.84 14.87 4.60
N CYS A 705 -11.38 14.44 5.73
CA CYS A 705 -12.82 14.49 6.03
C CYS A 705 -13.23 15.61 7.00
N GLY A 706 -12.28 16.38 7.54
CA GLY A 706 -12.57 17.45 8.50
C GLY A 706 -13.09 16.93 9.85
N HIS A 707 -12.88 15.65 10.17
CA HIS A 707 -13.17 15.06 11.47
C HIS A 707 -12.10 15.45 12.48
N TRP A 708 -12.06 16.74 12.82
CA TRP A 708 -11.09 17.32 13.75
C TRP A 708 -11.30 16.83 15.19
N ASP A 709 -12.51 16.40 15.54
CA ASP A 709 -12.81 15.64 16.75
C ASP A 709 -12.05 14.30 16.77
N ARG A 710 -12.08 13.58 15.65
CA ARG A 710 -11.29 12.36 15.45
C ARG A 710 -9.80 12.63 15.41
N ALA A 711 -9.35 13.70 14.75
CA ALA A 711 -7.94 14.12 14.75
C ALA A 711 -7.41 14.39 16.17
N CYS A 712 -8.19 15.04 17.04
CA CYS A 712 -7.85 15.22 18.46
C CYS A 712 -7.67 13.87 19.17
N GLN A 713 -8.64 12.96 19.02
CA GLN A 713 -8.60 11.64 19.64
C GLN A 713 -7.35 10.88 19.19
N LEU A 714 -7.04 10.88 17.89
CA LEU A 714 -5.90 10.16 17.31
C LEU A 714 -4.55 10.70 17.82
N LEU A 715 -4.40 12.03 17.86
CA LEU A 715 -3.23 12.72 18.42
C LEU A 715 -3.10 12.61 19.95
N LEU A 716 -4.17 12.19 20.64
CA LEU A 716 -4.17 11.85 22.06
C LEU A 716 -3.89 10.36 22.30
N THR A 717 -4.31 9.48 21.39
CA THR A 717 -4.00 8.05 21.48
C THR A 717 -2.54 7.76 21.22
N SER A 718 -1.89 8.41 20.24
CA SER A 718 -0.46 8.20 19.95
C SER A 718 0.51 8.76 20.99
N ASN A 719 0.02 9.26 22.13
CA ASN A 719 0.80 10.04 23.11
C ASN A 719 0.55 9.55 24.56
N ARG A 720 0.19 8.27 24.74
CA ARG A 720 -0.40 7.69 25.95
C ARG A 720 0.56 7.46 27.14
N GLY A 721 1.24 8.50 27.59
CA GLY A 721 2.06 8.47 28.81
C GLY A 721 1.30 8.63 30.14
N ALA A 722 0.03 9.07 30.13
CA ALA A 722 -0.70 9.43 31.37
C ALA A 722 -2.21 9.11 31.34
N SER A 723 -2.76 8.72 32.50
CA SER A 723 -4.19 8.39 32.68
C SER A 723 -5.15 9.54 32.34
N ALA A 724 -4.73 10.78 32.58
CA ALA A 724 -5.48 11.99 32.24
C ALA A 724 -5.81 12.07 30.72
N LEU A 725 -4.89 11.62 29.86
CA LEU A 725 -5.08 11.62 28.40
C LEU A 725 -6.13 10.61 27.95
N ALA A 726 -6.25 9.47 28.63
CA ALA A 726 -7.28 8.48 28.35
C ALA A 726 -8.68 9.02 28.70
N ALA A 727 -8.83 9.72 29.84
CA ALA A 727 -10.07 10.37 30.23
C ALA A 727 -10.45 11.49 29.24
N ALA A 728 -9.50 12.35 28.88
CA ALA A 728 -9.70 13.40 27.88
C ALA A 728 -10.13 12.83 26.52
N SER A 729 -9.45 11.77 26.05
CA SER A 729 -9.80 11.06 24.81
C SER A 729 -11.22 10.49 24.83
N ALA A 730 -11.71 10.00 25.97
CA ALA A 730 -13.07 9.47 26.10
C ALA A 730 -14.13 10.59 26.02
N ALA A 731 -13.92 11.70 26.73
CA ALA A 731 -14.80 12.87 26.66
C ALA A 731 -14.83 13.49 25.24
N PHE A 732 -13.69 13.53 24.53
CA PHE A 732 -13.68 13.95 23.12
C PHE A 732 -14.38 12.96 22.17
N ALA A 733 -14.47 11.67 22.51
CA ALA A 733 -15.30 10.71 21.78
C ALA A 733 -16.81 10.93 22.02
N ALA A 734 -17.19 11.29 23.25
CA ALA A 734 -18.56 11.70 23.59
C ALA A 734 -18.94 13.11 23.07
N ARG A 735 -17.99 13.85 22.45
CA ARG A 735 -18.09 15.27 22.07
C ARG A 735 -18.29 16.22 23.25
N GLU A 736 -17.93 15.78 24.45
CA GLU A 736 -17.90 16.54 25.70
C GLU A 736 -16.62 17.39 25.76
N TYR A 737 -16.42 18.27 24.78
CA TYR A 737 -15.15 19.01 24.59
C TYR A 737 -14.74 19.86 25.81
N ALA A 738 -15.67 20.23 26.69
CA ALA A 738 -15.39 20.93 27.95
C ALA A 738 -14.69 20.01 28.95
N GLN A 739 -15.31 18.86 29.22
CA GLN A 739 -14.83 17.82 30.12
C GLN A 739 -13.50 17.23 29.61
N GLY A 740 -13.39 17.01 28.29
CA GLY A 740 -12.13 16.58 27.68
C GLY A 740 -11.01 17.60 27.83
N LEU A 741 -11.31 18.90 27.70
CA LEU A 741 -10.36 19.97 27.96
C LEU A 741 -9.94 20.04 29.43
N GLU A 742 -10.87 19.89 30.37
CA GLU A 742 -10.58 19.87 31.81
C GLU A 742 -9.67 18.69 32.20
N MET A 743 -9.84 17.55 31.54
CA MET A 743 -9.03 16.34 31.73
C MET A 743 -7.63 16.40 31.10
N LEU A 744 -7.34 17.34 30.19
CA LEU A 744 -5.99 17.47 29.61
C LEU A 744 -5.00 18.13 30.58
N PRO A 745 -3.79 17.59 30.78
CA PRO A 745 -2.70 18.27 31.51
C PRO A 745 -2.47 19.71 31.04
N THR A 746 -2.18 20.63 31.95
CA THR A 746 -1.97 22.07 31.65
C THR A 746 -0.56 22.41 31.15
N ASP A 747 0.34 21.44 31.09
CA ASP A 747 1.72 21.63 30.66
C ASP A 747 1.91 21.77 29.13
N ARG A 748 3.16 21.91 28.70
CA ARG A 748 3.52 22.20 27.30
C ARG A 748 3.18 21.06 26.33
N SER A 749 3.15 19.79 26.77
CA SER A 749 2.82 18.64 25.91
C SER A 749 1.39 18.73 25.36
N CYS A 750 0.45 19.13 26.21
CA CYS A 750 -0.97 19.11 25.93
C CYS A 750 -1.52 20.47 25.47
N LYS A 751 -0.72 21.55 25.56
CA LYS A 751 -1.11 22.93 25.19
C LYS A 751 -1.82 23.01 23.82
N GLY A 752 -1.34 22.25 22.84
CA GLY A 752 -1.94 22.21 21.50
C GLY A 752 -3.29 21.52 21.42
N LEU A 753 -3.43 20.40 22.11
CA LEU A 753 -4.67 19.63 22.17
C LEU A 753 -5.73 20.38 23.00
N ARG A 754 -5.31 21.11 24.06
CA ARG A 754 -6.15 22.07 24.79
C ARG A 754 -6.62 23.23 23.90
N ALA A 755 -5.73 23.80 23.07
CA ALA A 755 -6.11 24.86 22.14
C ALA A 755 -7.13 24.39 21.09
N LEU A 756 -6.94 23.19 20.54
CA LEU A 756 -7.84 22.60 19.53
C LEU A 756 -9.19 22.19 20.13
N ALA A 757 -9.21 21.55 21.30
CA ALA A 757 -10.42 21.25 22.07
C ALA A 757 -11.27 22.50 22.36
N MET A 758 -10.64 23.60 22.78
CA MET A 758 -11.33 24.88 22.97
C MET A 758 -11.96 25.43 21.69
N HIS A 759 -11.35 25.23 20.52
CA HIS A 759 -11.90 25.73 19.25
C HIS A 759 -13.03 24.85 18.72
N LEU A 760 -12.98 23.53 18.94
CA LEU A 760 -14.11 22.62 18.68
C LEU A 760 -15.32 22.95 19.57
N LEU A 761 -15.09 23.17 20.87
CA LEU A 761 -16.13 23.63 21.81
C LEU A 761 -16.76 24.96 21.38
N LEU A 762 -15.95 25.91 20.91
CA LEU A 762 -16.40 27.22 20.46
C LEU A 762 -16.92 27.25 19.00
N LYS A 763 -16.92 26.10 18.28
CA LYS A 763 -17.24 25.98 16.85
C LYS A 763 -16.47 26.98 15.96
N LYS A 764 -15.15 27.06 16.14
CA LYS A 764 -14.23 27.95 15.40
C LYS A 764 -13.20 27.18 14.59
N ASP A 765 -12.58 27.86 13.63
CA ASP A 765 -11.59 27.30 12.70
C ASP A 765 -10.40 26.61 13.42
N PRO A 766 -10.18 25.30 13.19
CA PRO A 766 -9.03 24.55 13.71
C PRO A 766 -7.64 25.07 13.33
N LEU A 767 -7.48 25.77 12.19
CA LEU A 767 -6.17 26.29 11.76
C LEU A 767 -5.62 27.34 12.73
N GLU A 768 -6.51 28.17 13.28
CA GLU A 768 -6.19 29.18 14.31
C GLU A 768 -5.90 28.55 15.69
N ALA A 769 -6.23 27.26 15.89
CA ALA A 769 -5.82 26.49 17.06
C ALA A 769 -4.43 25.84 16.86
N LEU A 770 -4.16 25.23 15.70
CA LEU A 770 -2.83 24.73 15.33
C LEU A 770 -1.75 25.83 15.43
N ARG A 771 -2.12 27.07 15.10
CA ARG A 771 -1.31 28.30 15.30
C ARG A 771 -0.82 28.50 16.73
N ARG A 772 -1.62 28.13 17.72
CA ARG A 772 -1.38 28.35 19.16
C ARG A 772 -0.81 27.11 19.85
N ALA A 773 -0.82 25.98 19.14
CA ALA A 773 -0.40 24.66 19.57
C ALA A 773 1.09 24.41 19.39
N LEU A 774 1.63 24.73 18.21
CA LEU A 774 2.96 24.30 17.79
C LEU A 774 4.06 25.23 18.32
N PRO A 775 5.24 24.69 18.71
CA PRO A 775 6.43 25.51 19.00
C PRO A 775 6.76 26.43 17.82
N ALA A 776 7.25 27.64 18.09
CA ALA A 776 7.45 28.68 17.07
C ALA A 776 8.31 28.23 15.86
N VAL A 777 9.22 27.26 16.04
CA VAL A 777 10.02 26.67 14.95
C VAL A 777 9.19 25.73 14.06
N LEU A 778 8.29 24.93 14.63
CA LEU A 778 7.38 24.05 13.89
C LEU A 778 6.23 24.84 13.25
N TRP A 779 5.65 25.79 13.99
CA TRP A 779 4.67 26.73 13.44
C TRP A 779 5.31 27.61 12.36
N GLY A 780 6.57 28.04 12.53
CA GLY A 780 7.33 28.78 11.53
C GLY A 780 7.62 27.98 10.26
N LYS A 781 7.93 26.68 10.38
CA LYS A 781 8.04 25.77 9.21
C LYS A 781 6.68 25.55 8.53
N LEU A 782 5.62 25.33 9.30
CA LEU A 782 4.27 25.16 8.76
C LEU A 782 3.78 26.45 8.07
N LEU A 783 4.01 27.63 8.65
CA LEU A 783 3.78 28.93 8.03
C LEU A 783 4.73 29.24 6.87
N ALA A 784 5.95 28.69 6.83
CA ALA A 784 6.82 28.86 5.66
C ALA A 784 6.31 28.04 4.46
N THR A 785 5.75 26.84 4.71
CA THR A 785 5.17 25.99 3.66
C THR A 785 3.78 26.49 3.24
N VAL A 786 2.84 26.61 4.20
CA VAL A 786 1.50 27.16 3.96
C VAL A 786 1.59 28.60 3.45
N GLY A 787 2.49 29.41 4.01
CA GLY A 787 2.70 30.78 3.57
C GLY A 787 3.25 30.88 2.15
N ARG A 788 4.13 29.99 1.68
CA ARG A 788 4.53 29.97 0.25
C ARG A 788 3.35 29.58 -0.65
N VAL A 789 2.57 28.57 -0.28
CA VAL A 789 1.39 28.12 -1.04
C VAL A 789 0.31 29.21 -1.09
N CYS A 790 0.01 29.84 0.05
CA CYS A 790 -0.95 30.93 0.17
C CYS A 790 -0.44 32.25 -0.42
N TRP A 791 0.86 32.55 -0.38
CA TRP A 791 1.46 33.72 -1.03
C TRP A 791 1.38 33.59 -2.54
N ASN A 792 1.76 32.44 -3.10
CA ASN A 792 1.66 32.20 -4.54
C ASN A 792 0.20 32.24 -5.02
N ARG A 793 -0.76 31.73 -4.24
CA ARG A 793 -2.20 31.90 -4.51
C ARG A 793 -2.69 33.34 -4.34
N ALA A 794 -2.23 34.07 -3.32
CA ALA A 794 -2.67 35.44 -3.06
C ALA A 794 -2.09 36.45 -4.06
N VAL A 795 -0.88 36.23 -4.56
CA VAL A 795 -0.30 37.02 -5.66
C VAL A 795 -1.08 36.80 -6.95
N ALA A 796 -1.47 35.55 -7.26
CA ALA A 796 -2.34 35.25 -8.39
C ALA A 796 -3.72 35.93 -8.25
N ALA A 797 -4.41 35.76 -7.11
CA ALA A 797 -5.73 36.34 -6.87
C ALA A 797 -5.73 37.88 -6.87
N ARG A 798 -4.69 38.51 -6.31
CA ARG A 798 -4.58 39.97 -6.24
C ARG A 798 -4.28 40.63 -7.60
N LEU A 799 -3.87 39.86 -8.60
CA LEU A 799 -3.74 40.29 -9.99
C LEU A 799 -5.04 40.09 -10.80
N SER A 800 -6.01 39.30 -10.32
CA SER A 800 -7.28 39.06 -11.01
C SER A 800 -8.47 39.88 -10.49
N GLU A 801 -8.47 40.32 -9.23
CA GLU A 801 -9.68 40.84 -8.56
C GLU A 801 -9.82 42.37 -8.44
N LEU A 802 -8.89 43.17 -8.99
CA LEU A 802 -8.95 44.64 -8.88
C LEU A 802 -9.20 45.36 -10.21
N ALA A 803 -10.47 45.68 -10.46
CA ALA A 803 -10.85 46.82 -11.30
C ALA A 803 -10.41 48.12 -10.60
N HIS A 804 -9.15 48.52 -10.82
CA HIS A 804 -8.55 49.69 -10.17
C HIS A 804 -9.30 50.96 -10.55
N GLN A 805 -9.96 51.63 -9.59
CA GLN A 805 -10.35 53.02 -9.77
C GLN A 805 -9.10 53.86 -9.54
N PRO A 806 -8.53 54.52 -10.58
CA PRO A 806 -7.27 55.19 -10.41
C PRO A 806 -7.42 56.45 -9.55
N MET A 807 -6.35 56.76 -8.83
CA MET A 807 -6.24 57.85 -7.89
C MET A 807 -5.31 58.94 -8.41
N LEU A 808 -5.29 60.08 -7.71
CA LEU A 808 -4.44 61.21 -8.07
C LEU A 808 -2.96 60.80 -7.95
N GLY A 809 -2.22 60.90 -9.06
CA GLY A 809 -0.81 60.53 -9.12
C GLY A 809 -0.52 59.16 -9.72
N ASP A 810 -1.53 58.30 -9.95
CA ASP A 810 -1.33 57.02 -10.63
C ASP A 810 -0.83 57.25 -12.06
N LEU A 811 0.14 56.44 -12.51
CA LEU A 811 0.76 56.63 -13.83
C LEU A 811 -0.13 56.08 -14.95
N VAL A 812 -0.36 56.92 -15.98
CA VAL A 812 -0.94 56.52 -17.27
C VAL A 812 0.05 56.79 -18.40
N TRP A 813 0.00 55.99 -19.45
CA TRP A 813 0.77 56.21 -20.66
C TRP A 813 0.16 57.34 -21.50
N ASP A 814 0.87 58.45 -21.69
CA ASP A 814 0.39 59.51 -22.59
C ASP A 814 0.73 59.15 -24.04
N GLN A 815 -0.31 58.86 -24.83
CA GLN A 815 -0.15 58.45 -26.23
C GLN A 815 0.34 59.57 -27.16
N ASN A 816 0.38 60.84 -26.72
CA ASN A 816 0.95 61.95 -27.49
C ASN A 816 2.41 62.23 -27.12
N ALA A 817 2.78 62.08 -25.84
CA ALA A 817 4.15 62.27 -25.38
C ALA A 817 5.03 61.02 -25.55
N GLY A 818 4.43 59.83 -25.56
CA GLY A 818 5.15 58.56 -25.67
C GLY A 818 5.84 58.12 -24.37
N GLU A 819 5.36 58.59 -23.22
CA GLU A 819 5.95 58.32 -21.90
C GLU A 819 4.88 58.25 -20.78
N PRO A 820 5.20 57.67 -19.61
CA PRO A 820 4.33 57.68 -18.44
C PRO A 820 4.16 59.09 -17.83
N ARG A 821 2.92 59.50 -17.56
CA ARG A 821 2.60 60.69 -16.76
C ARG A 821 1.63 60.37 -15.61
N PRO A 822 1.70 61.08 -14.47
CA PRO A 822 0.70 60.94 -13.43
C PRO A 822 -0.68 61.48 -13.87
N LEU A 823 -1.74 60.84 -13.39
CA LEU A 823 -3.11 61.31 -13.51
C LEU A 823 -3.35 62.56 -12.66
N SER A 824 -3.86 63.60 -13.30
CA SER A 824 -4.20 64.86 -12.64
C SER A 824 -5.61 64.85 -12.05
N HIS A 825 -5.88 65.84 -11.19
CA HIS A 825 -7.23 66.11 -10.67
C HIS A 825 -8.23 66.50 -11.76
N GLN A 826 -7.78 66.83 -12.97
CA GLN A 826 -8.63 67.13 -14.12
C GLN A 826 -8.95 65.84 -14.89
N ASP A 827 -7.95 65.03 -15.22
CA ASP A 827 -8.13 63.72 -15.90
C ASP A 827 -9.16 62.85 -15.16
N LEU A 828 -9.05 62.75 -13.83
CA LEU A 828 -9.95 61.97 -12.99
C LEU A 828 -11.38 62.53 -12.90
N ARG A 829 -11.59 63.82 -13.20
CA ARG A 829 -12.94 64.44 -13.24
C ARG A 829 -13.56 64.43 -14.63
N THR A 830 -12.75 64.50 -15.69
CA THR A 830 -13.22 64.52 -17.08
C THR A 830 -13.30 63.13 -17.71
N GLY A 831 -12.61 62.13 -17.15
CA GLY A 831 -12.47 60.81 -17.75
C GLY A 831 -11.58 60.80 -18.99
N GLN A 832 -10.66 61.75 -19.13
CA GLN A 832 -9.74 61.86 -20.28
C GLN A 832 -8.50 60.95 -20.14
N TRP A 833 -8.74 59.70 -19.79
CA TRP A 833 -7.78 58.61 -19.69
C TRP A 833 -8.51 57.29 -19.96
N GLN A 834 -7.80 56.23 -20.33
CA GLN A 834 -8.39 54.89 -20.46
C GLN A 834 -7.71 53.92 -19.49
N LEU A 835 -8.49 52.99 -18.94
CA LEU A 835 -7.99 52.00 -17.97
C LEU A 835 -6.90 51.08 -18.58
N SER A 836 -6.92 50.92 -19.91
CA SER A 836 -5.91 50.21 -20.70
C SER A 836 -4.54 50.89 -20.80
N ASP A 837 -4.45 52.17 -20.44
CA ASP A 837 -3.20 52.93 -20.44
C ASP A 837 -2.65 53.12 -19.01
N LEU A 838 -3.29 52.56 -17.98
CA LEU A 838 -2.86 52.63 -16.58
C LEU A 838 -1.67 51.69 -16.31
N ILE A 839 -0.64 52.19 -15.62
CA ILE A 839 0.65 51.51 -15.42
C ILE A 839 0.81 51.15 -13.94
N LEU A 840 0.70 49.85 -13.63
CA LEU A 840 0.83 49.34 -12.28
C LEU A 840 2.29 48.96 -11.96
N PRO A 841 2.95 49.58 -10.95
CA PRO A 841 4.32 49.24 -10.57
C PRO A 841 4.38 47.97 -9.73
N LEU A 842 5.28 47.04 -10.07
CA LEU A 842 5.63 45.89 -9.22
C LEU A 842 6.66 46.28 -8.15
N PRO A 843 6.50 45.84 -6.89
CA PRO A 843 7.48 46.09 -5.84
C PRO A 843 8.77 45.29 -6.08
N ARG A 844 9.93 45.87 -5.75
CA ARG A 844 11.23 45.23 -6.00
C ARG A 844 11.56 44.19 -4.91
N PRO A 845 12.28 43.11 -5.23
CA PRO A 845 12.77 42.17 -4.23
C PRO A 845 13.63 42.88 -3.17
N GLY A 846 13.12 42.97 -1.94
CA GLY A 846 13.82 43.57 -0.80
C GLY A 846 13.25 44.89 -0.28
N GLU A 847 12.29 45.52 -0.95
CA GLU A 847 11.65 46.75 -0.43
C GLU A 847 10.51 46.41 0.56
N PRO A 848 10.39 47.13 1.71
CA PRO A 848 9.39 46.83 2.73
C PRO A 848 8.00 47.36 2.37
N LEU A 849 6.98 46.52 2.54
CA LEU A 849 5.57 46.81 2.20
C LEU A 849 4.86 47.87 3.08
N LEU A 850 5.54 48.48 4.06
CA LEU A 850 4.99 49.49 4.97
C LEU A 850 6.04 50.57 5.28
N GLN A 851 5.63 51.83 5.37
CA GLN A 851 6.52 52.94 5.74
C GLN A 851 6.82 52.97 7.25
N GLY A 852 8.04 53.39 7.62
CA GLY A 852 8.64 53.16 8.93
C GLY A 852 7.83 53.61 10.16
N GLY A 853 7.04 54.69 10.05
CA GLY A 853 6.20 55.15 11.16
C GLY A 853 5.08 54.17 11.57
N GLN A 854 4.51 53.43 10.61
CA GLN A 854 3.48 52.43 10.89
C GLN A 854 4.06 51.16 11.51
N ARG A 855 5.31 50.83 11.16
CA ARG A 855 6.03 49.69 11.72
C ARG A 855 6.32 49.89 13.21
N LEU A 856 6.86 51.06 13.59
CA LEU A 856 7.13 51.41 14.99
C LEU A 856 5.85 51.45 15.84
N ALA A 857 4.73 51.95 15.30
CA ALA A 857 3.45 51.95 16.02
C ALA A 857 2.91 50.53 16.29
N MET A 858 3.04 49.62 15.33
CA MET A 858 2.60 48.22 15.50
C MET A 858 3.57 47.40 16.35
N GLU A 859 4.88 47.64 16.25
CA GLU A 859 5.88 47.02 17.14
C GLU A 859 5.69 47.51 18.60
N ALA A 860 5.29 48.76 18.82
CA ALA A 860 4.93 49.28 20.15
C ALA A 860 3.62 48.72 20.73
N GLU A 861 2.49 48.71 19.98
CA GLU A 861 1.24 48.07 20.46
C GLU A 861 1.41 46.54 20.68
N LEU A 862 2.41 45.91 20.07
CA LEU A 862 2.76 44.50 20.33
C LEU A 862 3.71 44.31 21.53
N GLN A 863 4.60 45.26 21.81
CA GLN A 863 5.48 45.21 22.99
C GLN A 863 4.71 45.38 24.30
N GLU A 864 3.67 46.23 24.36
CA GLU A 864 2.78 46.34 25.54
C GLU A 864 1.96 45.06 25.81
N LEU A 865 1.95 44.09 24.88
CA LEU A 865 1.22 42.82 25.02
C LEU A 865 2.12 41.62 25.35
N VAL A 866 3.41 41.86 25.63
CA VAL A 866 4.39 40.84 26.06
C VAL A 866 4.81 41.14 27.51
N PRO A 867 4.53 40.24 28.48
CA PRO A 867 5.12 40.35 29.81
C PRO A 867 6.64 40.17 29.75
N ASP A 868 7.37 40.89 30.61
CA ASP A 868 8.83 40.75 30.77
C ASP A 868 9.22 39.29 31.07
N GLU A 869 10.38 38.84 30.57
CA GLU A 869 10.76 37.41 30.60
C GLU A 869 10.96 36.85 32.03
N ASP A 870 11.15 37.71 33.03
CA ASP A 870 11.29 37.36 34.46
C ASP A 870 9.99 37.55 35.30
N ALA A 871 8.84 37.83 34.68
CA ALA A 871 7.58 38.04 35.40
C ALA A 871 7.05 36.74 36.07
N PRO A 872 6.75 36.72 37.38
CA PRO A 872 6.18 35.55 38.06
C PRO A 872 4.82 35.12 37.46
N ALA A 873 4.58 33.80 37.43
CA ALA A 873 3.47 33.17 36.71
C ALA A 873 2.06 33.53 37.21
N ASP A 874 1.96 34.25 38.32
CA ASP A 874 0.72 34.45 39.09
C ASP A 874 -0.08 35.68 38.64
N CYS A 875 0.52 36.56 37.82
CA CYS A 875 -0.03 37.88 37.48
C CYS A 875 -0.86 37.92 36.18
N PHE A 876 -2.01 37.23 36.13
CA PHE A 876 -2.97 37.33 35.01
C PHE A 876 -4.46 37.45 35.41
N PRO A 877 -4.98 38.67 35.61
CA PRO A 877 -6.41 38.96 35.58
C PRO A 877 -6.84 39.58 34.23
N LEU A 878 -7.24 38.73 33.27
CA LEU A 878 -7.62 39.17 31.92
C LEU A 878 -9.03 39.80 31.87
N ASP A 879 -9.11 41.13 31.83
CA ASP A 879 -10.33 41.86 31.50
C ASP A 879 -10.62 41.80 29.98
N VAL A 880 -11.26 40.70 29.57
CA VAL A 880 -11.60 40.39 28.17
C VAL A 880 -12.54 41.42 27.52
N SER A 881 -13.23 42.27 28.31
CA SER A 881 -14.22 43.23 27.81
C SER A 881 -13.64 44.25 26.81
N LYS A 882 -12.36 44.59 26.94
CA LYS A 882 -11.69 45.65 26.16
C LYS A 882 -11.21 45.21 24.77
N ILE A 883 -11.01 43.91 24.54
CA ILE A 883 -10.37 43.38 23.32
C ILE A 883 -11.40 43.12 22.20
N LEU A 884 -12.59 42.62 22.55
CA LEU A 884 -13.62 42.17 21.60
C LEU A 884 -14.09 43.22 20.56
N PRO A 885 -14.21 44.53 20.86
CA PRO A 885 -14.66 45.52 19.88
C PRO A 885 -13.69 45.75 18.70
N ARG A 886 -12.36 45.65 18.92
CA ARG A 886 -11.36 45.92 17.87
C ARG A 886 -11.30 44.82 16.81
N VAL A 887 -11.52 43.55 17.18
CA VAL A 887 -11.33 42.39 16.29
C VAL A 887 -12.44 42.25 15.23
N ARG A 888 -13.66 42.77 15.49
CA ARG A 888 -14.86 42.51 14.65
C ARG A 888 -14.89 43.20 13.27
N ARG A 889 -13.86 43.95 12.85
CA ARG A 889 -13.88 44.78 11.62
C ARG A 889 -13.29 44.15 10.34
N ILE A 890 -12.84 42.89 10.36
CA ILE A 890 -11.77 42.44 9.43
C ILE A 890 -12.16 41.38 8.37
N VAL A 891 -13.34 40.72 8.41
CA VAL A 891 -13.57 39.47 7.61
C VAL A 891 -14.89 39.41 6.82
N SER A 892 -14.81 39.30 5.47
CA SER A 892 -15.92 39.15 4.48
C SER A 892 -15.39 39.17 3.01
N ILE A 893 -15.78 38.37 1.98
CA ILE A 893 -16.59 37.12 1.89
C ILE A 893 -15.88 35.99 1.03
N PRO A 894 -16.10 35.64 -0.27
CA PRO A 894 -15.57 34.39 -0.88
C PRO A 894 -14.67 34.59 -2.16
N SER A 895 -14.82 33.75 -3.20
CA SER A 895 -13.98 33.57 -4.41
C SER A 895 -14.68 33.89 -5.76
N ASP A 896 -13.91 33.99 -6.86
CA ASP A 896 -13.93 33.04 -8.02
C ASP A 896 -12.89 33.43 -9.14
N LEU A 897 -12.62 32.53 -10.11
CA LEU A 897 -11.70 32.63 -11.29
C LEU A 897 -10.19 32.31 -11.06
N GLY A 898 -9.46 32.02 -12.16
CA GLY A 898 -8.01 31.75 -12.15
C GLY A 898 -7.37 31.55 -13.55
N TRP A 899 -6.07 31.81 -13.67
CA TRP A 899 -5.23 31.73 -14.90
C TRP A 899 -3.75 31.39 -14.57
N ASP A 900 -2.95 30.98 -15.56
CA ASP A 900 -1.50 30.69 -15.47
C ASP A 900 -0.62 31.71 -16.23
N VAL A 901 0.71 31.67 -16.00
CA VAL A 901 1.71 32.62 -16.56
C VAL A 901 2.87 31.88 -17.23
N VAL A 902 3.49 32.48 -18.26
CA VAL A 902 4.69 31.99 -18.96
C VAL A 902 5.75 33.09 -19.01
N GLU A 903 7.00 32.77 -18.65
CA GLU A 903 8.16 33.66 -18.83
C GLU A 903 8.81 33.49 -20.22
N SER A 904 9.36 34.57 -20.79
CA SER A 904 10.43 34.47 -21.78
C SER A 904 11.39 35.66 -21.69
N SER A 905 12.62 35.47 -22.17
CA SER A 905 13.77 36.32 -21.82
C SER A 905 14.16 37.30 -22.92
N GLY A 906 13.86 38.59 -22.73
CA GLY A 906 14.33 39.68 -23.59
C GLY A 906 13.83 41.05 -23.11
N GLY A 907 14.71 42.04 -23.02
CA GLY A 907 14.35 43.38 -22.55
C GLY A 907 13.67 44.22 -23.62
N GLY A 908 12.34 44.29 -23.59
CA GLY A 908 11.53 45.16 -24.44
C GLY A 908 10.03 45.02 -24.14
N VAL A 909 9.25 46.09 -24.33
CA VAL A 909 7.79 46.02 -24.17
C VAL A 909 7.19 45.26 -25.36
N VAL A 910 6.60 44.10 -25.10
CA VAL A 910 5.88 43.31 -26.11
C VAL A 910 4.42 43.73 -26.11
N ASP A 911 3.96 44.37 -27.18
CA ASP A 911 2.54 44.57 -27.44
C ASP A 911 1.92 43.22 -27.85
N CYS A 912 1.07 42.64 -27.00
CA CYS A 912 0.28 41.47 -27.37
C CYS A 912 -0.83 41.85 -28.37
N ASP A 913 -0.48 41.80 -29.66
CA ASP A 913 -1.43 41.88 -30.78
C ASP A 913 -1.43 40.55 -31.54
N LEU A 914 -2.59 39.88 -31.58
CA LEU A 914 -2.72 38.49 -32.06
C LEU A 914 -2.57 38.36 -33.58
N ALA A 915 -2.36 39.47 -34.31
CA ALA A 915 -2.46 39.56 -35.76
C ALA A 915 -1.12 39.58 -36.54
N ARG A 916 0.05 39.46 -35.89
CA ARG A 916 1.37 39.61 -36.57
C ARG A 916 2.37 38.47 -36.35
N LEU A 917 2.03 37.28 -36.87
CA LEU A 917 3.00 36.24 -37.22
C LEU A 917 3.27 36.24 -38.74
N THR A 918 4.27 37.01 -39.21
CA THR A 918 4.86 36.85 -40.56
C THR A 918 6.18 37.63 -40.73
N ALA A 919 7.10 37.08 -41.54
CA ALA A 919 8.26 37.73 -42.18
C ALA A 919 9.45 38.25 -41.31
N ARG A 920 10.41 37.34 -41.08
CA ARG A 920 11.85 37.41 -41.48
C ARG A 920 12.70 38.71 -41.34
N ALA A 921 13.76 38.57 -40.50
CA ALA A 921 15.19 38.47 -40.90
C ALA A 921 16.15 39.69 -40.97
N ASP A 922 17.43 39.35 -40.74
CA ASP A 922 18.73 39.99 -41.11
C ASP A 922 19.16 41.35 -40.50
N GLY A 923 20.45 41.46 -40.10
CA GLY A 923 21.12 42.75 -39.75
C GLY A 923 22.23 42.67 -38.67
N GLU A 924 23.49 42.95 -39.04
CA GLU A 924 24.72 42.80 -38.23
C GLU A 924 25.12 44.05 -37.35
N PRO A 925 26.21 44.03 -36.52
CA PRO A 925 26.51 45.00 -35.41
C PRO A 925 27.22 46.32 -35.88
N PRO A 926 27.75 47.29 -35.07
CA PRO A 926 28.29 47.20 -33.68
C PRO A 926 28.33 48.49 -32.77
N SER A 927 29.23 48.47 -31.76
CA SER A 927 29.89 49.61 -31.05
C SER A 927 29.39 50.02 -29.64
N SER A 928 30.05 51.01 -29.02
CA SER A 928 30.49 50.90 -27.61
C SER A 928 30.51 52.19 -26.74
N ALA A 929 30.27 51.98 -25.43
CA ALA A 929 30.55 52.89 -24.29
C ALA A 929 29.70 54.21 -24.19
N ALA A 930 29.36 54.76 -23.02
CA ALA A 930 29.80 54.45 -21.65
C ALA A 930 28.80 54.88 -20.54
N ARG A 931 28.93 54.21 -19.37
CA ARG A 931 28.60 54.66 -17.99
C ARG A 931 27.16 55.00 -17.57
N SER A 932 26.68 54.18 -16.63
CA SER A 932 25.89 54.53 -15.43
C SER A 932 24.56 55.28 -15.60
N GLN A 933 23.52 54.53 -15.93
CA GLN A 933 22.25 54.56 -15.18
C GLN A 933 21.68 53.14 -15.10
N THR A 934 20.91 52.86 -14.05
CA THR A 934 20.25 51.55 -13.84
C THR A 934 19.14 51.35 -14.88
N PRO A 935 18.90 50.12 -15.40
CA PRO A 935 17.88 49.91 -16.42
C PRO A 935 16.47 50.34 -15.98
N PRO A 936 15.61 50.80 -16.90
CA PRO A 936 14.19 50.96 -16.61
C PRO A 936 13.59 49.60 -16.20
N GLY A 937 12.68 49.61 -15.22
CA GLY A 937 11.98 48.40 -14.78
C GLY A 937 11.04 47.86 -15.85
N LEU A 938 10.76 46.56 -15.81
CA LEU A 938 9.73 45.97 -16.68
C LEU A 938 8.37 46.62 -16.39
N ALA A 939 7.67 46.99 -17.46
CA ALA A 939 6.28 47.41 -17.43
C ALA A 939 5.44 46.42 -18.27
N LEU A 940 4.32 45.96 -17.70
CA LEU A 940 3.37 45.07 -18.36
C LEU A 940 2.20 45.90 -18.91
N ARG A 941 1.92 45.81 -20.21
CA ARG A 941 0.81 46.53 -20.86
C ARG A 941 -0.37 45.59 -21.06
N LEU A 942 -1.50 45.87 -20.41
CA LEU A 942 -2.71 45.05 -20.49
C LEU A 942 -3.73 45.65 -21.47
N ARG A 943 -3.81 45.06 -22.67
CA ARG A 943 -4.68 45.54 -23.76
C ARG A 943 -6.03 44.82 -23.74
N CYS A 944 -7.01 45.35 -23.02
CA CYS A 944 -8.35 44.77 -22.94
C CYS A 944 -9.23 45.15 -24.15
N THR A 945 -9.52 44.19 -25.03
CA THR A 945 -10.51 44.35 -26.12
C THR A 945 -11.88 43.87 -25.66
N LEU A 946 -12.73 44.80 -25.20
CA LEU A 946 -14.15 44.51 -24.95
C LEU A 946 -14.91 44.25 -26.27
N PRO A 947 -15.76 43.20 -26.34
CA PRO A 947 -16.69 43.02 -27.45
C PRO A 947 -17.63 44.22 -27.63
N ARG A 948 -18.00 44.52 -28.88
CA ARG A 948 -19.08 45.47 -29.22
C ARG A 948 -20.44 44.76 -29.21
N ALA A 949 -21.50 45.58 -29.13
CA ALA A 949 -22.92 45.23 -29.00
C ALA A 949 -23.31 44.72 -27.59
N GLU A 950 -24.45 45.11 -27.00
CA GLU A 950 -25.49 46.03 -27.48
C GLU A 950 -26.28 46.65 -26.30
N SER A 951 -26.58 47.96 -26.36
CA SER A 951 -27.63 48.66 -25.55
C SER A 951 -27.55 50.19 -25.65
N ALA A 952 -27.68 50.75 -26.86
CA ALA A 952 -27.67 52.21 -27.05
C ALA A 952 -28.87 52.94 -26.40
N GLU A 953 -29.92 52.23 -25.99
CA GLU A 953 -31.15 52.79 -25.42
C GLU A 953 -31.09 53.03 -23.90
N ALA A 954 -30.25 52.28 -23.17
CA ALA A 954 -30.15 52.39 -21.69
C ALA A 954 -29.68 53.77 -21.20
N ARG A 955 -29.15 54.62 -22.09
CA ARG A 955 -28.76 56.01 -21.80
C ARG A 955 -29.83 57.07 -22.10
N ARG A 956 -31.04 56.69 -22.55
CA ARG A 956 -32.13 57.64 -22.90
C ARG A 956 -33.31 57.68 -21.93
N SER A 957 -33.55 56.63 -21.15
CA SER A 957 -34.66 56.56 -20.18
C SER A 957 -34.17 56.83 -18.75
N GLY A 958 -34.06 58.10 -18.38
CA GLY A 958 -33.58 58.55 -17.06
C GLY A 958 -34.52 58.21 -15.88
N ARG A 959 -34.63 56.93 -15.53
CA ARG A 959 -35.33 56.43 -14.34
C ARG A 959 -34.35 55.75 -13.39
N ALA A 960 -34.22 56.29 -12.19
CA ALA A 960 -33.52 55.60 -11.11
C ALA A 960 -34.31 54.35 -10.70
N VAL A 961 -33.63 53.20 -10.59
CA VAL A 961 -34.16 51.98 -9.99
C VAL A 961 -33.52 51.83 -8.62
N ARG A 962 -34.35 51.68 -7.58
CA ARG A 962 -33.91 51.49 -6.20
C ARG A 962 -33.38 50.07 -5.98
N THR A 963 -32.63 49.91 -4.89
CA THR A 963 -32.32 48.64 -4.22
C THR A 963 -33.44 47.59 -4.34
N LEU A 964 -33.10 46.42 -4.86
CA LEU A 964 -33.79 45.18 -4.54
C LEU A 964 -33.02 44.48 -3.42
N THR A 965 -33.74 44.04 -2.39
CA THR A 965 -33.20 43.29 -1.25
C THR A 965 -33.37 41.79 -1.47
N THR A 966 -32.72 40.99 -0.64
CA THR A 966 -32.86 39.53 -0.59
C THR A 966 -34.29 39.11 -0.25
N ASP A 967 -35.02 38.56 -1.21
CA ASP A 967 -36.11 37.58 -1.05
C ASP A 967 -36.56 37.09 -2.44
N ASP A 968 -35.97 36.00 -2.94
CA ASP A 968 -36.54 35.08 -3.97
C ASP A 968 -35.53 33.97 -4.34
N TYR A 969 -35.33 32.99 -3.45
CA TYR A 969 -34.63 31.73 -3.78
C TYR A 969 -35.64 30.60 -4.05
N GLY A 970 -36.36 30.72 -5.17
CA GLY A 970 -37.11 29.62 -5.76
C GLY A 970 -36.17 28.59 -6.38
N VAL A 971 -36.28 27.32 -5.95
CA VAL A 971 -35.40 26.23 -6.40
C VAL A 971 -35.63 25.88 -7.86
N LYS A 972 -34.54 25.80 -8.64
CA LYS A 972 -34.35 24.81 -9.71
C LYS A 972 -32.89 24.62 -10.08
#